data_AF-A0A9Q9WHS5-F1
#
_entry.id   AF-A0A9Q9WHS5-F1
#
_cell.length_a   1.000
_cell.length_b   1.000
_cell.length_c   1.000
_cell.angle_alpha   90.00
_cell.angle_beta   90.00
_cell.angle_gamma   90.00
#
_symmetry.space_group_name_H-M   'P 1'
#
loop_
_entity.id
_entity.type
_entity.pdbx_description
1 polymer ?
#
loop_
_entity_poly.entity_id
_entity_poly.type
_entity_poly.pdbx_seq_one_letter_code
_entity_poly.pdbx_strand_id
1 'polypeptide(L)'
;MEYYWTHLLWILWSVMPGFHVCFNIDTRNHRIIKGPRQTQFGYTVQQHMAGGQKWLLVGAPLETNGQHQTGDVYKCPLSRRSGGPSCTKLNLGRISLTNVSERKDKMRLGMTLSSNPKDNSFVACGPLWSYECGSSYYSTGICSRVNASFKFSRTIAPAFQRCETYMDIVIVLDGSNSIYPWNEVQDFLINILRKFYVGPGQIQVGVLQYGEKVVSEFQLNDFRSVEDVVKAARKIDQRGGEETNTALGINVARSEAFKQGGRRGAKKVMIVITDGESHDSADLQQVIEDSEKDGITRYAIAVLGYYNRRGINPEAFLNEIKYIASDPDDKHFFNVTDEAALKDIVDALGERIFSLEGTSKNGTAFGLQMSQAGFSTHIVEDGILVGAVGAYDWNGAVLKETRQGKVVPPKSSYEQEFPEELKNHGAYLGYTVTSVVSARSGQLYVAGAPRFNHTGKVIIFTLKNTGELTILHSLKGQQIGSYYGSEIAPVDLDDDGVTDNLLVAAPMFFSGGWEKGKVYIYRVTEQPRFILEGSLEILDQGQNARFGSALAPVPDLNGDSFNDVVIGAPLEDDHKGAIYIYHSQRNRILRKYKQRIGAIQLAPGLQYFGRSIHGKMDMNGDDLVDLAVGSLGAAVLLWSRSVVRIHAIVRFEPSKINIFNKDCRRGGKDVTCMSAIVCLNITARTPIRASQEIAISYNAFFEEKRFNPRAVFDDPDHHQPQNLTLLPGEEKCDHIYFHVMETTDYARPIIFTVETELLELDQGPVLDDSWPTTVKTQLPFWNGCDEDDHCVPDLVLQSQTDLMDRKQFCAQAFRAGSLLCRSQTPAEPSERIIEGSRKRMVVDVRLENRGENAYGAQLNITNTPNLRFSSLIVKDNSEIHIDCRSENRRKYEKSCNISAPFMRAKSQVTFRLEFEFSNSVLLDHVKIMLEVTSEGEEVVLHDNINDISYTLKYEADLLFTRDFYPTRYELKPDLSLEEPSDFNPPFNFTFQIQNLGYFPIQDLQLYIAIPEVTKNGNQLLQIRDFHIDQVGGSHCIPPQHVAHSRASPEDLSRTSRLNYSNTLTVPVQCTVNLPSYRDVSVRIGGSLRTDSLHAQASVRKTETCFSCHGQLKFKTLELVTTASVELNPSSPMFLPEERPVRHIILEIRKEEDYRVSIWIIIGSTLGGLLLLSLLILALWKLGFFQRQKRHEETENEANGKMMEER
;
A
#
# COMPACT_ATOMS: atom_id res chain seq x y z
N MET A 1 -2.86 -27.84 -51.51
CA MET A 1 -1.97 -27.99 -50.33
C MET A 1 -0.94 -26.87 -50.22
N GLU A 2 -0.48 -26.27 -51.32
CA GLU A 2 0.40 -25.07 -51.28
C GLU A 2 -0.30 -23.79 -50.80
N TYR A 3 -1.62 -23.67 -51.00
CA TYR A 3 -2.42 -22.51 -50.54
C TYR A 3 -2.59 -22.43 -49.00
N TYR A 4 -2.45 -23.56 -48.30
CA TYR A 4 -2.54 -23.60 -46.83
C TYR A 4 -1.20 -23.28 -46.16
N TRP A 5 -0.07 -23.52 -46.85
CA TRP A 5 1.26 -23.20 -46.34
C TRP A 5 1.60 -21.71 -46.46
N THR A 6 1.15 -21.04 -47.53
CA THR A 6 1.31 -19.59 -47.68
C THR A 6 0.47 -18.80 -46.67
N HIS A 7 -0.76 -19.25 -46.37
CA HIS A 7 -1.58 -18.65 -45.32
C HIS A 7 -1.04 -18.93 -43.90
N LEU A 8 -0.42 -20.09 -43.64
CA LEU A 8 0.24 -20.33 -42.36
C LEU A 8 1.50 -19.47 -42.18
N LEU A 9 2.29 -19.24 -43.25
CA LEU A 9 3.46 -18.35 -43.22
C LEU A 9 3.06 -16.87 -43.05
N TRP A 10 1.94 -16.44 -43.65
CA TRP A 10 1.39 -15.10 -43.45
C TRP A 10 0.83 -14.91 -42.03
N ILE A 11 0.17 -15.94 -41.47
CA ILE A 11 -0.31 -15.92 -40.08
C ILE A 11 0.86 -15.99 -39.09
N LEU A 12 1.94 -16.71 -39.38
CA LEU A 12 3.15 -16.74 -38.54
C LEU A 12 3.95 -15.42 -38.59
N TRP A 13 3.87 -14.66 -39.68
CA TRP A 13 4.42 -13.29 -39.74
C TRP A 13 3.50 -12.23 -39.12
N SER A 14 2.18 -12.41 -39.16
CA SER A 14 1.22 -11.49 -38.52
C SER A 14 1.01 -11.76 -37.01
N VAL A 15 1.57 -12.83 -36.46
CA VAL A 15 1.50 -13.20 -35.03
C VAL A 15 2.83 -12.94 -34.29
N MET A 16 3.76 -12.22 -34.91
CA MET A 16 4.79 -11.49 -34.17
C MET A 16 4.27 -10.07 -33.93
N PRO A 17 3.65 -9.74 -32.78
CA PRO A 17 3.59 -8.35 -32.37
C PRO A 17 5.05 -7.94 -32.14
N GLY A 18 5.64 -7.26 -33.13
CA GLY A 18 6.88 -6.53 -32.94
C GLY A 18 6.66 -5.56 -31.79
N PHE A 19 7.20 -5.91 -30.63
CA PHE A 19 7.33 -5.03 -29.48
C PHE A 19 8.29 -3.90 -29.85
N HIS A 20 7.80 -2.88 -30.54
CA HIS A 20 8.47 -1.59 -30.64
C HIS A 20 7.50 -0.50 -30.20
N VAL A 21 7.17 -0.51 -28.91
CA VAL A 21 6.73 0.73 -28.24
C VAL A 21 8.03 1.48 -27.91
N CYS A 22 8.66 2.03 -28.95
CA CYS A 22 9.83 2.88 -28.80
C CYS A 22 9.33 4.28 -28.50
N PHE A 23 9.38 4.67 -27.22
CA PHE A 23 9.31 6.09 -26.86
C PHE A 23 10.66 6.76 -27.09
N ASN A 24 10.73 8.06 -26.84
CA ASN A 24 11.76 8.96 -27.34
C ASN A 24 13.17 8.81 -26.74
N ILE A 25 13.46 7.83 -25.89
CA ILE A 25 14.85 7.54 -25.51
C ILE A 25 15.50 6.60 -26.52
N ASP A 26 16.64 7.03 -27.07
CA ASP A 26 17.42 6.30 -28.05
C ASP A 26 18.20 5.15 -27.39
N THR A 27 17.85 3.93 -27.77
CA THR A 27 18.54 2.71 -27.34
C THR A 27 19.66 2.29 -28.31
N ARG A 28 19.64 2.79 -29.55
CA ARG A 28 20.61 2.43 -30.59
C ARG A 28 21.84 3.31 -30.50
N ASN A 29 21.67 4.61 -30.45
CA ASN A 29 22.77 5.55 -30.24
C ASN A 29 22.87 5.86 -28.75
N HIS A 30 23.76 5.16 -28.05
CA HIS A 30 24.04 5.38 -26.63
C HIS A 30 25.54 5.47 -26.40
N ARG A 31 25.95 6.00 -25.25
CA ARG A 31 27.39 6.08 -24.87
C ARG A 31 27.64 5.34 -23.57
N ILE A 32 28.47 4.31 -23.63
CA ILE A 32 28.91 3.56 -22.44
C ILE A 32 30.28 4.04 -22.00
N ILE A 33 30.34 4.54 -20.77
CA ILE A 33 31.58 4.87 -20.08
C ILE A 33 31.96 3.67 -19.21
N LYS A 34 33.02 2.97 -19.59
CA LYS A 34 33.52 1.80 -18.86
C LYS A 34 34.47 2.22 -17.73
N GLY A 35 34.41 1.52 -16.61
CA GLY A 35 35.33 1.67 -15.49
C GLY A 35 35.66 0.33 -14.83
N PRO A 36 36.53 0.30 -13.81
CA PRO A 36 36.94 -0.93 -13.16
C PRO A 36 35.77 -1.62 -12.45
N ARG A 37 35.50 -2.88 -12.79
CA ARG A 37 34.37 -3.64 -12.23
C ARG A 37 34.54 -3.93 -10.74
N GLN A 38 35.76 -4.24 -10.32
CA GLN A 38 36.12 -4.55 -8.94
C GLN A 38 35.94 -3.36 -7.98
N THR A 39 35.92 -2.13 -8.50
CA THR A 39 35.72 -0.92 -7.69
C THR A 39 34.24 -0.55 -7.55
N GLN A 40 33.35 -1.34 -8.15
CA GLN A 40 31.93 -1.06 -8.33
C GLN A 40 31.66 0.30 -9.01
N PHE A 41 32.52 0.71 -9.95
CA PHE A 41 32.26 1.88 -10.79
C PHE A 41 30.84 1.88 -11.36
N GLY A 42 30.14 3.01 -11.31
CA GLY A 42 28.73 3.14 -11.69
C GLY A 42 27.75 2.92 -10.54
N TYR A 43 28.21 2.95 -9.28
CA TYR A 43 27.36 2.68 -8.11
C TYR A 43 26.32 3.78 -7.96
N THR A 44 26.79 5.01 -7.98
CA THR A 44 26.00 6.22 -8.14
C THR A 44 26.43 6.93 -9.41
N VAL A 45 25.48 7.56 -10.09
CA VAL A 45 25.71 8.43 -11.24
C VAL A 45 25.00 9.75 -11.02
N GLN A 46 25.65 10.85 -11.37
CA GLN A 46 25.12 12.20 -11.20
C GLN A 46 25.59 13.06 -12.37
N GLN A 47 24.64 13.65 -13.10
CA GLN A 47 24.96 14.63 -14.13
C GLN A 47 25.32 15.96 -13.45
N HIS A 48 26.41 16.59 -13.88
CA HIS A 48 26.99 17.72 -13.17
C HIS A 48 27.54 18.77 -14.13
N MET A 49 27.32 20.05 -13.80
CA MET A 49 27.87 21.18 -14.55
C MET A 49 29.01 21.80 -13.74
N ALA A 50 30.16 22.01 -14.37
CA ALA A 50 31.33 22.61 -13.73
C ALA A 50 32.15 23.41 -14.74
N GLY A 51 32.39 24.70 -14.44
CA GLY A 51 33.16 25.59 -15.31
C GLY A 51 32.56 25.78 -16.71
N GLY A 52 31.24 25.76 -16.83
CA GLY A 52 30.53 25.83 -18.13
C GLY A 52 30.61 24.57 -18.98
N GLN A 53 31.19 23.48 -18.45
CA GLN A 53 31.27 22.18 -19.11
C GLN A 53 30.35 21.16 -18.43
N LYS A 54 29.83 20.23 -19.24
CA LYS A 54 28.98 19.11 -18.81
C LYS A 54 29.86 17.90 -18.41
N TRP A 55 29.61 17.34 -17.24
CA TRP A 55 30.36 16.22 -16.66
C TRP A 55 29.40 15.16 -16.14
N LEU A 56 29.90 13.91 -16.10
CA LEU A 56 29.28 12.84 -15.33
C LEU A 56 30.14 12.52 -14.12
N LEU A 57 29.54 12.59 -12.93
CA LEU A 57 30.12 12.08 -11.70
C LEU A 57 29.72 10.62 -11.51
N VAL A 58 30.70 9.76 -11.20
CA VAL A 58 30.48 8.33 -11.01
C VAL A 58 31.12 7.84 -9.72
N GLY A 59 30.31 7.30 -8.81
CA GLY A 59 30.78 6.71 -7.56
C GLY A 59 31.38 5.31 -7.76
N ALA A 60 32.49 5.06 -7.06
CA ALA A 60 33.20 3.78 -7.03
C ALA A 60 33.58 3.43 -5.57
N PRO A 61 32.63 2.92 -4.76
CA PRO A 61 32.82 2.73 -3.32
C PRO A 61 33.85 1.67 -2.93
N LEU A 62 34.28 0.80 -3.86
CA LEU A 62 35.34 -0.18 -3.60
C LEU A 62 36.71 0.23 -4.19
N GLU A 63 36.84 1.49 -4.60
CA GLU A 63 38.10 2.05 -5.12
C GLU A 63 39.21 2.13 -4.05
N THR A 64 40.47 2.02 -4.47
CA THR A 64 41.64 2.02 -3.58
C THR A 64 42.44 3.31 -3.69
N ASN A 65 42.80 3.93 -2.56
CA ASN A 65 43.66 5.10 -2.50
C ASN A 65 44.90 4.79 -1.66
N GLY A 66 46.05 4.59 -2.33
CA GLY A 66 47.25 4.10 -1.66
C GLY A 66 47.08 2.62 -1.29
N GLN A 67 47.29 2.27 -0.01
CA GLN A 67 47.13 0.90 0.48
C GLN A 67 45.72 0.58 1.00
N HIS A 68 44.81 1.57 1.05
CA HIS A 68 43.50 1.42 1.69
C HIS A 68 42.35 1.47 0.68
N GLN A 69 41.30 0.67 0.91
CA GLN A 69 40.09 0.67 0.09
C GLN A 69 39.10 1.74 0.55
N THR A 70 39.42 3.01 0.31
CA THR A 70 38.62 4.14 0.81
C THR A 70 37.31 4.35 0.03
N GLY A 71 37.24 3.91 -1.24
CA GLY A 71 36.26 4.41 -2.22
C GLY A 71 36.64 5.79 -2.80
N ASP A 72 36.04 6.16 -3.93
CA ASP A 72 36.24 7.48 -4.56
C ASP A 72 35.12 7.84 -5.56
N VAL A 73 35.26 9.02 -6.17
CA VAL A 73 34.39 9.54 -7.22
C VAL A 73 35.24 9.85 -8.46
N TYR A 74 34.72 9.46 -9.61
CA TYR A 74 35.27 9.78 -10.92
C TYR A 74 34.51 10.94 -11.54
N LYS A 75 35.23 11.85 -12.21
CA LYS A 75 34.64 12.83 -13.13
C LYS A 75 34.93 12.41 -14.56
N CYS A 76 33.91 12.40 -15.40
CA CYS A 76 33.98 11.99 -16.79
C CYS A 76 33.53 13.15 -17.70
N PRO A 77 34.38 13.66 -18.60
CA PRO A 77 34.01 14.74 -19.50
C PRO A 77 33.02 14.26 -20.57
N LEU A 78 31.99 15.07 -20.84
CA LEU A 78 30.96 14.75 -21.85
C LEU A 78 31.23 15.37 -23.23
N SER A 79 32.07 16.41 -23.32
CA SER A 79 32.42 17.09 -24.59
C SER A 79 33.12 16.18 -25.61
N ARG A 80 32.76 16.34 -26.90
CA ARG A 80 33.31 15.57 -28.06
C ARG A 80 34.72 16.00 -28.52
N ARG A 81 35.29 17.11 -28.00
CA ARG A 81 36.46 17.79 -28.59
C ARG A 81 37.85 17.23 -28.23
N SER A 82 37.98 16.15 -27.49
CA SER A 82 39.29 15.58 -27.15
C SER A 82 39.29 14.06 -27.28
N GLY A 83 40.23 13.54 -28.08
CA GLY A 83 40.43 12.12 -28.37
C GLY A 83 40.91 11.29 -27.17
N GLY A 84 40.08 11.14 -26.13
CA GLY A 84 40.31 10.20 -25.05
C GLY A 84 39.13 10.09 -24.07
N PRO A 85 38.51 8.91 -23.87
CA PRO A 85 37.47 8.69 -22.86
C PRO A 85 38.12 8.31 -21.52
N SER A 86 38.88 9.21 -20.90
CA SER A 86 39.43 8.93 -19.57
C SER A 86 38.62 9.66 -18.51
N CYS A 87 37.79 8.91 -17.78
CA CYS A 87 37.30 9.36 -16.50
C CYS A 87 38.47 9.50 -15.54
N THR A 88 38.55 10.63 -14.85
CA THR A 88 39.62 10.90 -13.89
C THR A 88 39.09 10.80 -12.47
N LYS A 89 39.83 10.10 -11.62
CA LYS A 89 39.55 9.96 -10.20
C LYS A 89 39.86 11.26 -9.44
N LEU A 90 39.03 11.60 -8.45
CA LEU A 90 39.17 12.83 -7.67
C LEU A 90 40.12 12.70 -6.45
N ASN A 91 40.47 11.49 -6.04
CA ASN A 91 41.37 11.20 -4.92
C ASN A 91 40.85 11.73 -3.57
N LEU A 92 39.53 11.74 -3.38
CA LEU A 92 38.90 12.29 -2.17
C LEU A 92 39.20 11.43 -0.92
N GLY A 93 39.51 10.14 -1.10
CA GLY A 93 39.89 9.25 0.02
C GLY A 93 41.19 9.63 0.73
N ARG A 94 42.01 10.53 0.16
CA ARG A 94 43.27 10.98 0.79
C ARG A 94 43.05 12.02 1.90
N ILE A 95 41.90 12.67 1.96
CA ILE A 95 41.60 13.74 2.92
C ILE A 95 41.52 13.15 4.34
N SER A 96 42.25 13.72 5.30
CA SER A 96 42.24 13.32 6.72
C SER A 96 41.68 14.43 7.61
N LEU A 97 41.05 14.06 8.72
CA LEU A 97 40.76 14.93 9.85
C LEU A 97 41.99 15.05 10.77
N THR A 98 42.21 16.25 11.29
CA THR A 98 43.29 16.53 12.25
C THR A 98 42.88 16.09 13.66
N ASN A 99 43.83 15.58 14.45
CA ASN A 99 43.66 15.19 15.87
C ASN A 99 42.83 13.91 16.12
N VAL A 100 42.80 12.97 15.17
CA VAL A 100 42.11 11.68 15.31
C VAL A 100 42.95 10.57 14.67
N SER A 101 43.00 9.38 15.29
CA SER A 101 43.55 8.16 14.67
C SER A 101 42.49 7.57 13.74
N GLU A 102 42.62 7.81 12.44
CA GLU A 102 41.62 7.42 11.44
C GLU A 102 41.86 6.01 10.91
N ARG A 103 40.77 5.26 10.72
CA ARG A 103 40.77 4.01 9.98
C ARG A 103 40.09 4.21 8.63
N LYS A 104 40.91 4.39 7.61
CA LYS A 104 40.46 4.71 6.24
C LYS A 104 40.14 3.50 5.37
N ASP A 105 40.37 2.29 5.85
CA ASP A 105 40.04 1.10 5.07
C ASP A 105 38.51 0.88 5.04
N LYS A 106 37.99 0.52 3.86
CA LYS A 106 36.58 0.20 3.62
C LYS A 106 35.58 1.32 3.94
N MET A 107 35.97 2.60 3.85
CA MET A 107 35.07 3.75 4.11
C MET A 107 33.85 3.85 3.17
N ARG A 108 33.95 3.27 1.96
CA ARG A 108 32.93 3.30 0.90
C ARG A 108 32.59 4.69 0.35
N LEU A 109 33.58 5.58 0.26
CA LEU A 109 33.39 6.90 -0.32
C LEU A 109 32.88 6.81 -1.76
N GLY A 110 31.86 7.60 -2.09
CA GLY A 110 31.17 7.56 -3.39
C GLY A 110 29.97 6.60 -3.42
N MET A 111 29.63 5.96 -2.29
CA MET A 111 28.35 5.26 -2.13
C MET A 111 27.16 6.22 -2.23
N THR A 112 27.33 7.47 -1.80
CA THR A 112 26.30 8.52 -1.82
C THR A 112 26.86 9.77 -2.49
N LEU A 113 26.09 10.32 -3.44
CA LEU A 113 26.44 11.52 -4.21
C LEU A 113 25.22 12.46 -4.32
N SER A 114 25.43 13.73 -4.01
CA SER A 114 24.41 14.78 -4.18
C SER A 114 25.03 16.04 -4.79
N SER A 115 24.60 16.42 -6.00
CA SER A 115 24.99 17.72 -6.58
C SER A 115 24.10 18.85 -6.07
N ASN A 116 24.70 20.03 -5.95
CA ASN A 116 24.02 21.28 -5.71
C ASN A 116 24.06 22.15 -6.98
N PRO A 117 22.95 22.28 -7.72
CA PRO A 117 22.92 23.07 -8.95
C PRO A 117 23.08 24.58 -8.69
N LYS A 118 22.80 25.07 -7.47
CA LYS A 118 22.86 26.52 -7.16
C LYS A 118 24.29 27.08 -7.21
N ASP A 119 25.29 26.29 -6.81
CA ASP A 119 26.70 26.70 -6.75
C ASP A 119 27.63 25.75 -7.51
N ASN A 120 27.07 24.79 -8.26
CA ASN A 120 27.80 23.75 -8.98
C ASN A 120 28.77 22.96 -8.09
N SER A 121 28.48 22.82 -6.79
CA SER A 121 29.22 21.94 -5.88
C SER A 121 28.55 20.57 -5.78
N PHE A 122 29.23 19.60 -5.19
CA PHE A 122 28.60 18.32 -4.83
C PHE A 122 29.19 17.77 -3.54
N VAL A 123 28.46 16.82 -2.96
CA VAL A 123 28.84 16.12 -1.72
C VAL A 123 29.01 14.65 -2.05
N ALA A 124 30.11 14.06 -1.58
CA ALA A 124 30.39 12.63 -1.67
C ALA A 124 30.65 12.06 -0.28
N CYS A 125 29.94 10.98 0.08
CA CYS A 125 30.01 10.41 1.42
C CYS A 125 30.56 8.98 1.43
N GLY A 126 31.27 8.66 2.51
CA GLY A 126 31.75 7.35 2.89
C GLY A 126 31.19 7.00 4.28
N PRO A 127 30.03 6.32 4.34
CA PRO A 127 29.33 6.09 5.61
C PRO A 127 30.06 5.14 6.57
N LEU A 128 31.03 4.36 6.09
CA LEU A 128 31.83 3.43 6.90
C LEU A 128 33.19 4.01 7.32
N TRP A 129 33.37 5.33 7.20
CA TRP A 129 34.53 5.96 7.81
C TRP A 129 34.49 5.82 9.32
N SER A 130 35.63 5.40 9.87
CA SER A 130 35.77 5.12 11.29
C SER A 130 37.05 5.72 11.86
N TYR A 131 37.03 5.92 13.17
CA TYR A 131 38.19 6.33 13.94
C TYR A 131 38.31 5.53 15.22
N GLU A 132 39.54 5.44 15.72
CA GLU A 132 39.87 4.73 16.96
C GLU A 132 39.54 5.59 18.18
N CYS A 133 38.95 4.94 19.17
CA CYS A 133 38.56 5.53 20.43
C CYS A 133 38.85 4.53 21.57
N GLY A 134 40.02 4.65 22.18
CA GLY A 134 40.52 3.61 23.11
C GLY A 134 40.78 2.31 22.35
N SER A 135 40.19 1.22 22.83
CA SER A 135 40.20 -0.08 22.16
C SER A 135 39.08 -0.25 21.11
N SER A 136 38.13 0.69 21.07
CA SER A 136 36.93 0.62 20.23
C SER A 136 37.05 1.41 18.92
N TYR A 137 36.22 1.08 17.93
CA TYR A 137 36.13 1.81 16.66
C TYR A 137 34.75 2.45 16.50
N TYR A 138 34.71 3.76 16.26
CA TYR A 138 33.46 4.49 16.01
C TYR A 138 33.27 4.72 14.51
N SER A 139 32.31 4.01 13.91
CA SER A 139 31.96 4.14 12.48
C SER A 139 30.90 5.22 12.27
N THR A 140 31.31 6.48 12.38
CA THR A 140 30.40 7.63 12.32
C THR A 140 30.11 8.12 10.90
N GLY A 141 30.93 7.76 9.91
CA GLY A 141 30.81 8.22 8.53
C GLY A 141 31.35 9.64 8.28
N ILE A 142 31.72 9.92 7.03
CA ILE A 142 32.31 11.20 6.61
C ILE A 142 31.83 11.59 5.22
N CYS A 143 31.66 12.89 4.99
CA CYS A 143 31.32 13.45 3.70
C CYS A 143 32.33 14.53 3.29
N SER A 144 32.62 14.61 1.99
CA SER A 144 33.47 15.62 1.38
C SER A 144 32.64 16.53 0.48
N ARG A 145 32.63 17.83 0.76
CA ARG A 145 32.10 18.84 -0.16
C ARG A 145 33.17 19.22 -1.17
N VAL A 146 32.83 19.18 -2.44
CA VAL A 146 33.70 19.50 -3.57
C VAL A 146 33.08 20.64 -4.35
N ASN A 147 33.88 21.67 -4.66
CA ASN A 147 33.40 22.85 -5.38
C ASN A 147 33.33 22.64 -6.90
N ALA A 148 32.83 23.65 -7.62
CA ALA A 148 32.71 23.66 -9.08
C ALA A 148 34.03 23.51 -9.86
N SER A 149 35.19 23.56 -9.21
CA SER A 149 36.51 23.29 -9.81
C SER A 149 37.02 21.88 -9.51
N PHE A 150 36.17 20.99 -8.99
CA PHE A 150 36.54 19.65 -8.52
C PHE A 150 37.61 19.65 -7.42
N LYS A 151 37.71 20.74 -6.65
CA LYS A 151 38.62 20.82 -5.50
C LYS A 151 37.85 20.57 -4.21
N PHE A 152 38.48 19.83 -3.30
CA PHE A 152 37.99 19.68 -1.94
C PHE A 152 37.78 21.05 -1.29
N SER A 153 36.63 21.23 -0.67
CA SER A 153 36.24 22.48 -0.02
C SER A 153 36.14 22.33 1.50
N ARG A 154 35.40 21.33 1.98
CA ARG A 154 35.14 21.14 3.41
C ARG A 154 34.77 19.68 3.73
N THR A 155 35.19 19.21 4.89
CA THR A 155 34.73 17.96 5.49
C THR A 155 33.42 18.18 6.25
N ILE A 156 32.47 17.27 6.08
CA ILE A 156 31.18 17.24 6.76
C ILE A 156 31.13 15.95 7.57
N ALA A 157 31.11 16.06 8.90
CA ALA A 157 31.06 14.94 9.82
C ALA A 157 30.16 15.28 11.02
N PRO A 158 28.83 15.41 10.82
CA PRO A 158 27.91 15.92 11.85
C PRO A 158 27.81 14.99 13.05
N ALA A 159 28.03 13.68 12.86
CA ALA A 159 28.02 12.70 13.93
C ALA A 159 29.37 12.52 14.64
N PHE A 160 30.42 13.25 14.22
CA PHE A 160 31.71 13.17 14.89
C PHE A 160 31.59 13.64 16.34
N GLN A 161 32.04 12.78 17.25
CA GLN A 161 32.13 13.03 18.68
C GLN A 161 33.58 12.85 19.12
N ARG A 162 34.08 13.75 19.98
CA ARG A 162 35.35 13.49 20.64
C ARG A 162 35.16 12.26 21.53
N CYS A 163 36.20 11.46 21.68
CA CYS A 163 36.20 10.32 22.59
C CYS A 163 35.87 10.76 24.01
N GLU A 164 34.63 10.51 24.43
CA GLU A 164 34.18 10.68 25.81
C GLU A 164 34.37 9.35 26.52
N THR A 165 35.52 9.17 27.17
CA THR A 165 35.75 8.45 28.44
C THR A 165 37.20 7.98 28.51
N TYR A 166 38.00 8.75 29.24
CA TYR A 166 39.25 8.25 29.81
C TYR A 166 38.91 7.58 31.16
N MET A 167 39.60 6.49 31.51
CA MET A 167 39.30 5.70 32.72
C MET A 167 40.46 5.75 33.70
N ASP A 168 40.13 5.82 34.98
CA ASP A 168 41.07 5.69 36.08
C ASP A 168 40.82 4.34 36.74
N ILE A 169 41.81 3.44 36.68
CA ILE A 169 41.72 2.10 37.23
C ILE A 169 42.62 2.01 38.47
N VAL A 170 42.07 1.60 39.59
CA VAL A 170 42.83 1.35 40.82
C VAL A 170 42.71 -0.14 41.18
N ILE A 171 43.84 -0.85 41.17
CA ILE A 171 43.90 -2.27 41.51
C ILE A 171 44.29 -2.39 42.99
N VAL A 172 43.45 -3.07 43.77
CA VAL A 172 43.58 -3.28 45.21
C VAL A 172 43.90 -4.75 45.44
N LEU A 173 45.16 -5.03 45.76
CA LEU A 173 45.72 -6.37 45.86
C LEU A 173 45.87 -6.79 47.31
N ASP A 174 45.31 -7.93 47.69
CA ASP A 174 45.63 -8.59 48.95
C ASP A 174 47.09 -9.08 48.92
N GLY A 175 47.90 -8.56 49.84
CA GLY A 175 49.30 -8.90 50.03
C GLY A 175 49.57 -9.63 51.34
N SER A 176 48.53 -10.14 52.02
CA SER A 176 48.63 -10.93 53.24
C SER A 176 49.35 -12.27 53.01
N ASN A 177 49.70 -12.96 54.10
CA ASN A 177 50.43 -14.23 54.02
C ASN A 177 49.59 -15.43 53.50
N SER A 178 48.28 -15.29 53.35
CA SER A 178 47.41 -16.35 52.80
C SER A 178 47.61 -16.53 51.29
N ILE A 179 47.89 -15.43 50.58
CA ILE A 179 48.21 -15.41 49.16
C ILE A 179 49.55 -16.11 48.93
N TYR A 180 49.52 -17.31 48.36
CA TYR A 180 50.72 -18.06 48.02
C TYR A 180 50.45 -19.04 46.87
N PRO A 181 51.27 -19.05 45.79
CA PRO A 181 52.48 -18.24 45.58
C PRO A 181 52.23 -16.81 45.04
N TRP A 182 52.97 -15.80 45.54
CA TRP A 182 52.83 -14.39 45.12
C TRP A 182 53.10 -14.12 43.63
N ASN A 183 54.01 -14.89 43.02
CA ASN A 183 54.40 -14.68 41.63
C ASN A 183 53.22 -14.83 40.66
N GLU A 184 52.21 -15.66 40.98
CA GLU A 184 51.02 -15.84 40.14
C GLU A 184 50.15 -14.57 40.13
N VAL A 185 50.00 -13.90 41.29
CA VAL A 185 49.28 -12.61 41.39
C VAL A 185 50.05 -11.49 40.66
N GLN A 186 51.39 -11.52 40.75
CA GLN A 186 52.24 -10.58 40.01
C GLN A 186 52.15 -10.79 38.49
N ASP A 187 52.14 -12.05 38.02
CA ASP A 187 51.97 -12.38 36.60
C ASP A 187 50.58 -12.00 36.09
N PHE A 188 49.53 -12.23 36.89
CA PHE A 188 48.19 -11.72 36.61
C PHE A 188 48.19 -10.19 36.43
N LEU A 189 48.77 -9.46 37.37
CA LEU A 189 48.88 -7.99 37.32
C LEU A 189 49.59 -7.53 36.04
N ILE A 190 50.71 -8.17 35.67
CA ILE A 190 51.44 -7.83 34.45
C ILE A 190 50.60 -8.11 33.19
N ASN A 191 49.91 -9.25 33.16
CA ASN A 191 49.12 -9.67 32.02
C ASN A 191 47.89 -8.79 31.81
N ILE A 192 47.21 -8.37 32.87
CA ILE A 192 46.08 -7.44 32.77
C ILE A 192 46.54 -6.03 32.37
N LEU A 193 47.64 -5.53 32.94
CA LEU A 193 48.19 -4.22 32.59
C LEU A 193 48.58 -4.12 31.11
N ARG A 194 49.07 -5.20 30.51
CA ARG A 194 49.38 -5.27 29.07
C ARG A 194 48.16 -5.18 28.16
N LYS A 195 46.96 -5.47 28.69
CA LYS A 195 45.72 -5.33 27.93
C LYS A 195 45.27 -3.87 27.87
N PHE A 196 45.61 -3.06 28.88
CA PHE A 196 45.19 -1.67 28.96
C PHE A 196 46.01 -0.74 28.05
N TYR A 197 45.34 0.26 27.45
CA TYR A 197 45.97 1.35 26.71
C TYR A 197 46.29 2.52 27.66
N VAL A 198 47.46 2.47 28.29
CA VAL A 198 47.88 3.46 29.29
C VAL A 198 48.39 4.74 28.61
N GLY A 199 47.82 5.88 28.98
CA GLY A 199 48.26 7.19 28.48
C GLY A 199 47.52 8.38 29.09
N PRO A 200 48.07 9.60 29.01
CA PRO A 200 47.50 10.80 29.67
C PRO A 200 46.09 11.17 29.17
N GLY A 201 45.75 10.81 27.92
CA GLY A 201 44.40 10.97 27.35
C GLY A 201 43.57 9.69 27.29
N GLN A 202 44.03 8.59 27.90
CA GLN A 202 43.44 7.24 27.84
C GLN A 202 43.30 6.65 29.25
N ILE A 203 43.75 5.42 29.51
CA ILE A 203 43.67 4.78 30.84
C ILE A 203 44.84 5.27 31.72
N GLN A 204 44.54 5.56 32.98
CA GLN A 204 45.53 5.73 34.05
C GLN A 204 45.34 4.62 35.07
N VAL A 205 46.44 4.04 35.56
CA VAL A 205 46.39 2.89 36.47
C VAL A 205 47.17 3.19 37.75
N GLY A 206 46.55 2.94 38.90
CA GLY A 206 47.18 2.92 40.22
C GLY A 206 47.08 1.54 40.83
N VAL A 207 48.05 1.17 41.67
CA VAL A 207 48.08 -0.12 42.35
C VAL A 207 48.29 0.10 43.85
N LEU A 208 47.43 -0.48 44.67
CA LEU A 208 47.57 -0.56 46.12
C LEU A 208 47.68 -2.01 46.54
N GLN A 209 48.47 -2.24 47.58
CA GLN A 209 48.55 -3.52 48.27
C GLN A 209 48.01 -3.34 49.69
N TYR A 210 47.24 -4.31 50.20
CA TYR A 210 46.70 -4.28 51.55
C TYR A 210 46.91 -5.62 52.29
N GLY A 211 46.72 -5.60 53.61
CA GLY A 211 46.92 -6.71 54.54
C GLY A 211 46.59 -6.18 55.93
N GLU A 212 47.54 -6.21 56.87
CA GLU A 212 47.43 -5.46 58.14
C GLU A 212 47.48 -3.93 57.90
N LYS A 213 48.22 -3.50 56.86
CA LYS A 213 48.38 -2.08 56.46
C LYS A 213 48.18 -1.93 54.96
N VAL A 214 47.78 -0.74 54.53
CA VAL A 214 47.63 -0.39 53.10
C VAL A 214 48.85 0.40 52.62
N VAL A 215 49.40 0.01 51.48
CA VAL A 215 50.52 0.70 50.81
C VAL A 215 50.15 0.99 49.36
N SER A 216 50.33 2.23 48.93
CA SER A 216 50.24 2.60 47.51
C SER A 216 51.55 2.28 46.82
N GLU A 217 51.55 1.34 45.87
CA GLU A 217 52.75 0.95 45.12
C GLU A 217 53.06 1.98 44.03
N PHE A 218 52.03 2.52 43.37
CA PHE A 218 52.12 3.71 42.52
C PHE A 218 50.73 4.32 42.22
N GLN A 219 50.72 5.61 41.89
CA GLN A 219 49.53 6.44 41.67
C GLN A 219 49.12 6.51 40.19
N LEU A 220 47.88 6.95 39.94
CA LEU A 220 47.27 7.02 38.60
C LEU A 220 48.09 7.85 37.59
N ASN A 221 48.80 8.89 38.04
CA ASN A 221 49.52 9.84 37.19
C ASN A 221 51.04 9.62 37.12
N ASP A 222 51.56 8.56 37.73
CA ASP A 222 53.01 8.30 37.80
C ASP A 222 53.61 7.89 36.45
N PHE A 223 52.82 7.23 35.60
CA PHE A 223 53.28 6.65 34.34
C PHE A 223 52.42 7.07 33.15
N ARG A 224 53.03 7.08 31.96
CA ARG A 224 52.41 7.56 30.71
C ARG A 224 52.37 6.52 29.58
N SER A 225 52.94 5.33 29.80
CA SER A 225 53.01 4.24 28.82
C SER A 225 52.80 2.90 29.50
N VAL A 226 52.37 1.89 28.73
CA VAL A 226 52.17 0.52 29.23
C VAL A 226 53.50 -0.09 29.65
N GLU A 227 54.57 0.16 28.89
CA GLU A 227 55.91 -0.35 29.16
C GLU A 227 56.43 0.11 30.53
N ASP A 228 56.20 1.37 30.89
CA ASP A 228 56.63 1.94 32.17
C ASP A 228 55.85 1.34 33.35
N VAL A 229 54.53 1.21 33.22
CA VAL A 229 53.68 0.62 34.27
C VAL A 229 54.02 -0.85 34.49
N VAL A 230 54.20 -1.62 33.42
CA VAL A 230 54.58 -3.05 33.51
C VAL A 230 55.96 -3.20 34.17
N LYS A 231 56.90 -2.29 33.89
CA LYS A 231 58.22 -2.29 34.52
C LYS A 231 58.16 -1.97 36.02
N ALA A 232 57.23 -1.11 36.44
CA ALA A 232 56.98 -0.81 37.85
C ALA A 232 56.30 -1.99 38.57
N ALA A 233 55.28 -2.60 37.95
CA ALA A 233 54.55 -3.74 38.50
C ALA A 233 55.44 -4.97 38.77
N ARG A 234 56.45 -5.21 37.92
CA ARG A 234 57.47 -6.28 38.11
C ARG A 234 58.33 -6.12 39.37
N LYS A 235 58.31 -4.97 40.03
CA LYS A 235 59.09 -4.70 41.25
C LYS A 235 58.25 -4.73 42.53
N ILE A 236 56.96 -5.08 42.42
CA ILE A 236 56.07 -5.15 43.57
C ILE A 236 56.31 -6.49 44.29
N ASP A 237 56.82 -6.40 45.51
CA ASP A 237 57.01 -7.53 46.42
C ASP A 237 55.80 -7.68 47.36
N GLN A 238 55.53 -8.92 47.80
CA GLN A 238 54.50 -9.21 48.81
C GLN A 238 54.88 -8.55 50.14
N ARG A 239 53.96 -7.80 50.72
CA ARG A 239 54.17 -7.09 52.00
C ARG A 239 54.02 -8.04 53.20
N GLY A 240 53.21 -9.08 53.07
CA GLY A 240 52.90 -10.02 54.13
C GLY A 240 52.00 -9.42 55.20
N GLY A 241 51.63 -10.24 56.18
CA GLY A 241 50.75 -9.86 57.30
C GLY A 241 49.91 -11.03 57.78
N GLU A 242 49.47 -10.99 59.04
CA GLU A 242 48.58 -12.02 59.63
C GLU A 242 47.09 -11.69 59.45
N GLU A 243 46.76 -10.46 59.04
CA GLU A 243 45.39 -9.98 58.84
C GLU A 243 45.12 -9.58 57.38
N THR A 244 43.86 -9.65 56.99
CA THR A 244 43.34 -9.22 55.68
C THR A 244 42.26 -8.15 55.90
N ASN A 245 42.67 -6.87 55.94
CA ASN A 245 41.75 -5.74 56.16
C ASN A 245 41.25 -5.17 54.82
N THR A 246 40.29 -5.85 54.19
CA THR A 246 39.75 -5.51 52.87
C THR A 246 38.94 -4.22 52.88
N ALA A 247 38.15 -3.97 53.93
CA ALA A 247 37.36 -2.73 54.02
C ALA A 247 38.28 -1.50 54.07
N LEU A 248 39.39 -1.59 54.82
CA LEU A 248 40.43 -0.58 54.85
C LEU A 248 41.07 -0.37 53.47
N GLY A 249 41.42 -1.45 52.76
CA GLY A 249 41.98 -1.39 51.41
C GLY A 249 41.08 -0.65 50.42
N ILE A 250 39.79 -0.99 50.39
CA ILE A 250 38.79 -0.34 49.54
C ILE A 250 38.62 1.14 49.92
N ASN A 251 38.58 1.45 51.22
CA ASN A 251 38.39 2.82 51.68
C ASN A 251 39.60 3.71 51.34
N VAL A 252 40.84 3.22 51.45
CA VAL A 252 42.04 3.98 51.05
C VAL A 252 42.08 4.15 49.52
N ALA A 253 41.71 3.13 48.75
CA ALA A 253 41.59 3.24 47.31
C ALA A 253 40.61 4.35 46.90
N ARG A 254 39.42 4.38 47.51
CA ARG A 254 38.38 5.40 47.30
C ARG A 254 38.82 6.79 47.76
N SER A 255 39.29 6.91 49.00
CA SER A 255 39.49 8.19 49.68
C SER A 255 40.82 8.87 49.34
N GLU A 256 41.83 8.10 48.93
CA GLU A 256 43.18 8.59 48.60
C GLU A 256 43.54 8.33 47.13
N ALA A 257 43.58 7.08 46.69
CA ALA A 257 44.15 6.74 45.38
C ALA A 257 43.37 7.33 44.19
N PHE A 258 42.03 7.32 44.23
CA PHE A 258 41.21 8.01 43.23
C PHE A 258 41.24 9.55 43.33
N LYS A 259 41.78 10.11 44.41
CA LYS A 259 41.94 11.58 44.56
C LYS A 259 43.34 12.04 44.18
N GLN A 260 44.36 11.21 44.38
CA GLN A 260 45.75 11.50 44.03
C GLN A 260 46.03 11.03 42.59
N GLY A 261 46.05 11.99 41.67
CA GLY A 261 46.25 11.71 40.24
C GLY A 261 44.98 11.39 39.45
N GLY A 262 43.83 11.23 40.12
CA GLY A 262 42.53 10.99 39.49
C GLY A 262 42.00 12.19 38.69
N ARG A 263 41.41 11.92 37.53
CA ARG A 263 40.95 12.91 36.55
C ARG A 263 39.45 13.18 36.70
N ARG A 264 39.09 14.46 36.72
CA ARG A 264 37.67 14.88 36.78
C ARG A 264 36.94 14.46 35.50
N GLY A 265 35.89 13.65 35.65
CA GLY A 265 35.08 13.14 34.54
C GLY A 265 35.53 11.78 33.99
N ALA A 266 36.63 11.21 34.50
CA ALA A 266 37.01 9.84 34.20
C ALA A 266 36.06 8.84 34.85
N LYS A 267 35.79 7.69 34.19
CA LYS A 267 35.15 6.56 34.89
C LYS A 267 36.15 5.96 35.86
N LYS A 268 35.72 5.75 37.10
CA LYS A 268 36.54 5.17 38.18
C LYS A 268 36.24 3.68 38.29
N VAL A 269 37.25 2.85 38.12
CA VAL A 269 37.13 1.38 38.19
C VAL A 269 38.09 0.86 39.24
N MET A 270 37.56 0.14 40.23
CA MET A 270 38.34 -0.52 41.26
C MET A 270 38.35 -2.03 41.00
N ILE A 271 39.52 -2.67 41.07
CA ILE A 271 39.65 -4.14 40.95
C ILE A 271 40.19 -4.67 42.26
N VAL A 272 39.36 -5.35 43.04
CA VAL A 272 39.71 -5.93 44.35
C VAL A 272 40.02 -7.41 44.19
N ILE A 273 41.18 -7.84 44.69
CA ILE A 273 41.64 -9.23 44.63
C ILE A 273 41.97 -9.70 46.03
N THR A 274 41.38 -10.81 46.45
CA THR A 274 41.54 -11.37 47.80
C THR A 274 41.36 -12.88 47.80
N ASP A 275 41.99 -13.57 48.76
CA ASP A 275 41.86 -15.01 48.98
C ASP A 275 41.26 -15.39 50.34
N GLY A 276 40.83 -14.40 51.13
CA GLY A 276 40.34 -14.58 52.49
C GLY A 276 39.24 -13.60 52.90
N GLU A 277 38.43 -14.03 53.86
CA GLU A 277 37.42 -13.19 54.53
C GLU A 277 38.07 -11.98 55.22
N SER A 278 37.37 -10.85 55.16
CA SER A 278 37.86 -9.60 55.73
C SER A 278 37.84 -9.62 57.26
N HIS A 279 38.97 -9.29 57.89
CA HIS A 279 39.07 -9.16 59.35
C HIS A 279 38.37 -7.89 59.89
N ASP A 280 38.08 -6.94 59.00
CA ASP A 280 37.35 -5.69 59.22
C ASP A 280 35.96 -5.69 58.52
N SER A 281 35.34 -6.87 58.36
CA SER A 281 34.05 -7.04 57.67
C SER A 281 32.90 -6.17 58.21
N ALA A 282 32.97 -5.74 59.48
CA ALA A 282 32.00 -4.83 60.09
C ALA A 282 31.93 -3.45 59.40
N ASP A 283 33.04 -3.00 58.79
CA ASP A 283 33.13 -1.70 58.12
C ASP A 283 32.82 -1.78 56.61
N LEU A 284 32.73 -3.01 56.07
CA LEU A 284 32.62 -3.26 54.62
C LEU A 284 31.34 -2.64 54.04
N GLN A 285 30.21 -2.73 54.74
CA GLN A 285 28.93 -2.15 54.32
C GLN A 285 29.06 -0.64 54.08
N GLN A 286 29.62 0.10 55.04
CA GLN A 286 29.76 1.55 54.94
C GLN A 286 30.70 1.93 53.78
N VAL A 287 31.78 1.18 53.59
CA VAL A 287 32.77 1.46 52.55
C VAL A 287 32.22 1.21 51.14
N ILE A 288 31.37 0.20 50.98
CA ILE A 288 30.70 -0.10 49.70
C ILE A 288 29.68 0.99 49.36
N GLU A 289 28.82 1.37 50.31
CA GLU A 289 27.84 2.45 50.13
C GLU A 289 28.52 3.79 49.75
N ASP A 290 29.63 4.11 50.42
CA ASP A 290 30.45 5.28 50.10
C ASP A 290 31.07 5.21 48.69
N SER A 291 31.51 4.02 48.28
CA SER A 291 32.10 3.79 46.94
C SER A 291 31.05 3.93 45.82
N GLU A 292 29.81 3.52 46.07
CA GLU A 292 28.69 3.73 45.15
C GLU A 292 28.32 5.20 45.01
N LYS A 293 28.28 5.92 46.13
CA LYS A 293 28.04 7.36 46.15
C LYS A 293 29.11 8.14 45.38
N ASP A 294 30.36 7.67 45.43
CA ASP A 294 31.50 8.25 44.68
C ASP A 294 31.56 7.81 43.21
N GLY A 295 30.62 6.96 42.77
CA GLY A 295 30.47 6.49 41.39
C GLY A 295 31.58 5.55 40.94
N ILE A 296 32.09 4.71 41.85
CA ILE A 296 33.19 3.77 41.58
C ILE A 296 32.62 2.39 41.24
N THR A 297 32.89 1.91 40.03
CA THR A 297 32.57 0.53 39.61
C THR A 297 33.61 -0.43 40.18
N ARG A 298 33.19 -1.44 40.94
CA ARG A 298 34.06 -2.37 41.66
C ARG A 298 33.97 -3.77 41.04
N TYR A 299 35.08 -4.31 40.59
CA TYR A 299 35.24 -5.71 40.23
C TYR A 299 35.88 -6.44 41.40
N ALA A 300 35.34 -7.59 41.78
CA ALA A 300 35.82 -8.36 42.91
C ALA A 300 36.22 -9.78 42.45
N ILE A 301 37.45 -10.17 42.75
CA ILE A 301 38.06 -11.44 42.35
C ILE A 301 38.37 -12.27 43.60
N ALA A 302 37.64 -13.37 43.77
CA ALA A 302 37.83 -14.34 44.84
C ALA A 302 38.83 -15.42 44.42
N VAL A 303 39.93 -15.56 45.16
CA VAL A 303 40.95 -16.59 44.93
C VAL A 303 40.77 -17.74 45.93
N LEU A 304 40.43 -18.93 45.46
CA LEU A 304 40.08 -20.06 46.34
C LEU A 304 41.27 -20.95 46.74
N GLY A 305 42.50 -20.54 46.42
CA GLY A 305 43.71 -21.34 46.65
C GLY A 305 43.86 -21.76 48.11
N TYR A 306 43.73 -20.81 49.05
CA TYR A 306 43.83 -21.07 50.48
C TYR A 306 42.74 -22.05 50.99
N TYR A 307 41.48 -21.84 50.59
CA TYR A 307 40.34 -22.68 50.97
C TYR A 307 40.46 -24.10 50.42
N ASN A 308 40.84 -24.25 49.14
CA ASN A 308 41.01 -25.54 48.49
C ASN A 308 42.18 -26.34 49.07
N ARG A 309 43.31 -25.69 49.39
CA ARG A 309 44.48 -26.33 50.01
C ARG A 309 44.19 -26.87 51.43
N ARG A 310 43.24 -26.25 52.14
CA ARG A 310 42.87 -26.62 53.52
C ARG A 310 41.55 -27.39 53.66
N GLY A 311 40.82 -27.60 52.56
CA GLY A 311 39.53 -28.29 52.55
C GLY A 311 38.42 -27.53 53.30
N ILE A 312 38.44 -26.20 53.26
CA ILE A 312 37.47 -25.32 53.94
C ILE A 312 36.35 -24.95 52.97
N ASN A 313 35.10 -24.90 53.43
CA ASN A 313 33.96 -24.44 52.61
C ASN A 313 34.06 -22.92 52.34
N PRO A 314 34.13 -22.46 51.07
CA PRO A 314 34.30 -21.05 50.74
C PRO A 314 32.99 -20.24 50.67
N GLU A 315 31.84 -20.79 51.06
CA GLU A 315 30.53 -20.16 50.87
C GLU A 315 30.40 -18.77 51.53
N ALA A 316 30.87 -18.61 52.77
CA ALA A 316 30.84 -17.33 53.48
C ALA A 316 31.69 -16.26 52.77
N PHE A 317 32.92 -16.63 52.41
CA PHE A 317 33.84 -15.81 51.62
C PHE A 317 33.25 -15.37 50.27
N LEU A 318 32.68 -16.30 49.50
CA LEU A 318 32.11 -15.99 48.19
C LEU A 318 30.93 -15.00 48.30
N ASN A 319 30.13 -15.08 49.36
CA ASN A 319 29.05 -14.12 49.60
C ASN A 319 29.59 -12.72 49.96
N GLU A 320 30.67 -12.64 50.73
CA GLU A 320 31.35 -11.37 51.03
C GLU A 320 31.92 -10.72 49.75
N ILE A 321 32.61 -11.47 48.90
CA ILE A 321 33.21 -10.91 47.68
C ILE A 321 32.17 -10.52 46.64
N LYS A 322 31.06 -11.25 46.54
CA LYS A 322 29.91 -10.83 45.72
C LYS A 322 29.34 -9.50 46.20
N TYR A 323 29.29 -9.27 47.51
CA TYR A 323 28.81 -8.02 48.10
C TYR A 323 29.75 -6.83 47.80
N ILE A 324 31.06 -7.05 47.68
CA ILE A 324 32.03 -6.02 47.27
C ILE A 324 31.83 -5.59 45.81
N ALA A 325 31.48 -6.52 44.93
CA ALA A 325 31.26 -6.26 43.51
C ALA A 325 30.09 -5.30 43.27
N SER A 326 30.14 -4.52 42.19
CA SER A 326 29.02 -3.66 41.79
C SER A 326 27.89 -4.46 41.12
N ASP A 327 26.65 -3.97 41.23
CA ASP A 327 25.50 -4.60 40.56
C ASP A 327 25.54 -4.44 39.02
N PRO A 328 25.12 -5.45 38.25
CA PRO A 328 24.78 -6.80 38.71
C PRO A 328 26.05 -7.63 38.98
N ASP A 329 26.00 -8.47 40.02
CA ASP A 329 27.14 -9.24 40.54
C ASP A 329 27.70 -10.24 39.51
N ASP A 330 26.85 -10.86 38.69
CA ASP A 330 27.24 -11.77 37.59
C ASP A 330 28.25 -11.16 36.58
N LYS A 331 28.29 -9.83 36.47
CA LYS A 331 29.21 -9.08 35.60
C LYS A 331 30.48 -8.59 36.30
N HIS A 332 30.44 -8.37 37.60
CA HIS A 332 31.55 -7.73 38.33
C HIS A 332 32.27 -8.66 39.30
N PHE A 333 31.70 -9.83 39.58
CA PHE A 333 32.29 -10.87 40.40
C PHE A 333 32.98 -11.95 39.54
N PHE A 334 34.15 -12.38 39.98
CA PHE A 334 34.89 -13.52 39.44
C PHE A 334 35.41 -14.39 40.58
N ASN A 335 35.40 -15.71 40.40
CA ASN A 335 36.10 -16.63 41.29
C ASN A 335 37.09 -17.48 40.49
N VAL A 336 38.21 -17.81 41.12
CA VAL A 336 39.25 -18.68 40.55
C VAL A 336 39.58 -19.79 41.53
N THR A 337 39.94 -20.97 41.02
CA THR A 337 40.22 -22.16 41.84
C THR A 337 41.49 -22.01 42.67
N ASP A 338 42.49 -21.30 42.14
CA ASP A 338 43.78 -21.04 42.76
C ASP A 338 44.42 -19.79 42.13
N GLU A 339 45.58 -19.39 42.63
CA GLU A 339 46.32 -18.22 42.15
C GLU A 339 46.74 -18.37 40.68
N ALA A 340 47.09 -19.59 40.25
CA ALA A 340 47.52 -19.87 38.87
C ALA A 340 46.39 -19.73 37.84
N ALA A 341 45.14 -19.94 38.24
CA ALA A 341 43.95 -19.75 37.41
C ALA A 341 43.59 -18.27 37.18
N LEU A 342 44.24 -17.31 37.87
CA LEU A 342 44.05 -15.88 37.61
C LEU A 342 44.37 -15.51 36.15
N LYS A 343 45.31 -16.21 35.51
CA LYS A 343 45.63 -15.96 34.08
C LYS A 343 44.44 -16.23 33.15
N ASP A 344 43.53 -17.13 33.53
CA ASP A 344 42.41 -17.56 32.68
C ASP A 344 41.30 -16.52 32.64
N ILE A 345 41.23 -15.63 33.64
CA ILE A 345 40.23 -14.56 33.72
C ILE A 345 40.73 -13.23 33.13
N VAL A 346 42.00 -13.11 32.74
CA VAL A 346 42.58 -11.85 32.20
C VAL A 346 41.83 -11.37 30.97
N ASP A 347 41.54 -12.27 30.03
CA ASP A 347 40.81 -11.93 28.81
C ASP A 347 39.35 -11.55 29.12
N ALA A 348 38.67 -12.31 29.98
CA ALA A 348 37.30 -12.03 30.37
C ALA A 348 37.16 -10.69 31.12
N LEU A 349 38.06 -10.42 32.07
CA LEU A 349 38.07 -9.19 32.85
C LEU A 349 38.46 -7.98 31.98
N GLY A 350 39.45 -8.15 31.09
CA GLY A 350 39.81 -7.12 30.11
C GLY A 350 38.61 -6.72 29.25
N GLU A 351 37.97 -7.68 28.59
CA GLU A 351 36.78 -7.44 27.74
C GLU A 351 35.63 -6.78 28.50
N ARG A 352 35.36 -7.21 29.76
CA ARG A 352 34.32 -6.56 30.59
C ARG A 352 34.66 -5.11 30.94
N ILE A 353 35.93 -4.81 31.24
CA ILE A 353 36.38 -3.42 31.51
C ILE A 353 36.31 -2.58 30.23
N PHE A 354 36.72 -3.10 29.07
CA PHE A 354 36.64 -2.37 27.79
C PHE A 354 35.20 -2.09 27.34
N SER A 355 34.24 -2.92 27.72
CA SER A 355 32.82 -2.66 27.48
C SER A 355 32.30 -1.37 28.16
N LEU A 356 33.03 -0.85 29.16
CA LEU A 356 32.70 0.43 29.82
C LEU A 356 33.11 1.66 28.99
N GLU A 357 34.03 1.55 28.02
CA GLU A 357 34.47 2.65 27.14
C GLU A 357 33.41 3.03 26.07
N GLY A 358 32.52 2.10 25.73
CA GLY A 358 31.47 2.27 24.73
C GLY A 358 30.08 2.59 25.29
N THR A 359 29.93 2.68 26.61
CA THR A 359 28.61 2.75 27.26
C THR A 359 28.37 4.07 27.97
N SER A 360 27.30 4.76 27.58
CA SER A 360 26.75 5.90 28.33
C SER A 360 26.31 5.46 29.74
N LYS A 361 26.05 6.41 30.65
CA LYS A 361 25.78 6.22 32.10
C LYS A 361 24.78 5.10 32.49
N ASN A 362 24.00 4.56 31.54
CA ASN A 362 22.99 3.52 31.77
C ASN A 362 23.31 2.14 31.16
N GLY A 363 24.49 1.93 30.57
CA GLY A 363 24.90 0.63 30.05
C GLY A 363 24.28 0.24 28.69
N THR A 364 25.09 -0.39 27.83
CA THR A 364 24.77 -1.11 26.57
C THR A 364 24.26 -0.36 25.32
N ALA A 365 23.88 0.92 25.37
CA ALA A 365 23.28 1.62 24.22
C ALA A 365 24.25 2.55 23.44
N PHE A 366 24.33 2.40 22.12
CA PHE A 366 25.06 3.29 21.19
C PHE A 366 24.23 4.55 20.88
N GLY A 367 24.84 5.72 21.06
CA GLY A 367 24.32 7.01 20.61
C GLY A 367 24.62 7.26 19.13
N LEU A 368 25.64 8.05 18.83
CA LEU A 368 26.07 8.33 17.44
C LEU A 368 27.37 7.63 17.03
N GLN A 369 27.97 6.84 17.93
CA GLN A 369 29.23 6.14 17.73
C GLN A 369 29.23 5.28 16.45
N MET A 370 28.11 4.63 16.15
CA MET A 370 27.89 3.78 14.98
C MET A 370 26.95 4.42 13.95
N SER A 371 26.78 5.75 13.98
CA SER A 371 25.77 6.48 13.22
C SER A 371 25.80 6.26 11.70
N GLN A 372 26.98 6.00 11.11
CA GLN A 372 27.17 5.90 9.66
C GLN A 372 26.54 7.09 8.91
N ALA A 373 26.73 8.30 9.43
CA ALA A 373 26.22 9.52 8.84
C ALA A 373 26.79 9.73 7.42
N GLY A 374 25.91 10.09 6.50
CA GLY A 374 26.22 10.17 5.07
C GLY A 374 25.81 8.93 4.29
N PHE A 375 25.04 8.03 4.91
CA PHE A 375 24.41 6.92 4.21
C PHE A 375 23.49 7.42 3.09
N SER A 376 22.73 8.48 3.38
CA SER A 376 22.03 9.29 2.39
C SER A 376 22.27 10.77 2.65
N THR A 377 22.16 11.59 1.60
CA THR A 377 22.29 13.04 1.70
C THR A 377 21.32 13.76 0.79
N HIS A 378 20.86 14.93 1.24
CA HIS A 378 20.02 15.82 0.45
C HIS A 378 20.41 17.27 0.66
N ILE A 379 20.47 18.05 -0.41
CA ILE A 379 20.81 19.47 -0.33
C ILE A 379 19.55 20.25 0.06
N VAL A 380 19.67 21.06 1.12
CA VAL A 380 18.58 21.91 1.63
C VAL A 380 19.01 23.38 1.60
N GLU A 381 18.09 24.32 1.83
CA GLU A 381 18.38 25.74 1.59
C GLU A 381 19.57 26.30 2.40
N ASP A 382 19.67 25.92 3.67
CA ASP A 382 20.65 26.42 4.63
C ASP A 382 21.77 25.41 4.96
N GLY A 383 21.86 24.30 4.23
CA GLY A 383 22.81 23.25 4.55
C GLY A 383 22.63 21.93 3.79
N ILE A 384 22.98 20.85 4.47
CA ILE A 384 22.88 19.48 3.96
C ILE A 384 22.19 18.63 5.00
N LEU A 385 21.15 17.93 4.60
CA LEU A 385 20.49 16.90 5.39
C LEU A 385 21.24 15.58 5.21
N VAL A 386 21.52 14.88 6.31
CA VAL A 386 22.40 13.72 6.35
C VAL A 386 21.70 12.58 7.09
N GLY A 387 21.47 11.47 6.41
CA GLY A 387 20.94 10.25 7.02
C GLY A 387 22.01 9.50 7.81
N ALA A 388 21.64 9.04 9.01
CA ALA A 388 22.51 8.35 9.97
C ALA A 388 21.84 7.06 10.47
N VAL A 389 21.93 6.00 9.66
CA VAL A 389 21.18 4.74 9.86
C VAL A 389 21.53 3.98 11.14
N GLY A 390 22.76 4.09 11.64
CA GLY A 390 23.21 3.38 12.84
C GLY A 390 23.12 4.18 14.13
N ALA A 391 22.51 5.37 14.08
CA ALA A 391 22.30 6.19 15.27
C ALA A 391 21.28 5.53 16.21
N TYR A 392 21.46 5.72 17.50
CA TYR A 392 20.56 5.26 18.56
C TYR A 392 20.23 3.77 18.45
N ASP A 393 21.27 2.93 18.47
CA ASP A 393 21.15 1.46 18.34
C ASP A 393 20.44 1.02 17.05
N TRP A 394 20.83 1.61 15.91
CA TRP A 394 20.24 1.34 14.59
C TRP A 394 18.76 1.69 14.44
N ASN A 395 18.14 2.40 15.40
CA ASN A 395 16.87 3.09 15.14
C ASN A 395 17.03 4.08 13.98
N GLY A 396 18.20 4.71 13.91
CA GLY A 396 18.58 5.69 12.91
C GLY A 396 18.15 7.11 13.29
N ALA A 397 18.74 8.08 12.60
CA ALA A 397 18.46 9.49 12.80
C ALA A 397 18.69 10.29 11.52
N VAL A 398 18.22 11.53 11.52
CA VAL A 398 18.53 12.50 10.47
C VAL A 398 19.23 13.69 11.09
N LEU A 399 20.42 13.98 10.60
CA LEU A 399 21.26 15.08 11.05
C LEU A 399 21.25 16.18 9.99
N LYS A 400 21.63 17.40 10.38
CA LYS A 400 21.74 18.51 9.43
C LYS A 400 23.02 19.28 9.67
N GLU A 401 23.78 19.53 8.61
CA GLU A 401 24.98 20.38 8.65
C GLU A 401 24.65 21.73 8.03
N THR A 402 24.69 22.80 8.83
CA THR A 402 24.41 24.17 8.38
C THR A 402 25.67 25.01 8.32
N ARG A 403 25.56 26.26 7.83
CA ARG A 403 26.66 27.23 7.91
C ARG A 403 27.04 27.59 9.35
N GLN A 404 26.10 27.51 10.29
CA GLN A 404 26.28 27.85 11.70
C GLN A 404 26.81 26.69 12.54
N GLY A 405 26.78 25.47 12.01
CA GLY A 405 27.27 24.26 12.68
C GLY A 405 26.38 23.05 12.46
N LYS A 406 26.68 21.98 13.19
CA LYS A 406 25.92 20.72 13.18
C LYS A 406 24.64 20.85 14.00
N VAL A 407 23.58 20.23 13.50
CA VAL A 407 22.26 20.13 14.13
C VAL A 407 21.95 18.65 14.29
N VAL A 408 21.82 18.22 15.55
CA VAL A 408 21.63 16.83 15.94
C VAL A 408 20.37 16.75 16.80
N PRO A 409 19.27 16.17 16.29
CA PRO A 409 18.07 15.95 17.09
C PRO A 409 18.34 14.96 18.23
N PRO A 410 17.78 15.18 19.44
CA PRO A 410 17.90 14.21 20.53
C PRO A 410 17.10 12.94 20.23
N LYS A 411 17.49 11.81 20.83
CA LYS A 411 16.78 10.52 20.68
C LYS A 411 15.29 10.64 21.00
N SER A 412 14.93 11.44 22.00
CA SER A 412 13.54 11.66 22.43
C SER A 412 12.63 12.27 21.36
N SER A 413 13.20 12.95 20.35
CA SER A 413 12.40 13.47 19.22
C SER A 413 11.78 12.38 18.35
N TYR A 414 12.24 11.12 18.48
CA TYR A 414 11.77 10.00 17.68
C TYR A 414 10.93 8.98 18.47
N GLU A 415 10.90 9.06 19.81
CA GLU A 415 10.32 8.04 20.70
C GLU A 415 8.85 7.71 20.38
N GLN A 416 8.05 8.71 19.99
CA GLN A 416 6.63 8.50 19.66
C GLN A 416 6.42 7.57 18.44
N GLU A 417 7.30 7.66 17.45
CA GLU A 417 7.20 6.88 16.21
C GLU A 417 8.12 5.65 16.19
N PHE A 418 9.14 5.64 17.04
CA PHE A 418 10.16 4.61 17.18
C PHE A 418 10.33 4.26 18.66
N PRO A 419 9.39 3.49 19.23
CA PRO A 419 9.35 3.24 20.66
C PRO A 419 10.38 2.18 21.07
N GLU A 420 10.81 2.18 22.33
CA GLU A 420 11.93 1.37 22.83
C GLU A 420 11.68 -0.14 22.73
N GLU A 421 10.43 -0.60 22.74
CA GLU A 421 10.09 -2.03 22.61
C GLU A 421 10.56 -2.60 21.26
N LEU A 422 10.74 -1.76 20.25
CA LEU A 422 11.20 -2.13 18.91
C LEU A 422 12.67 -1.84 18.65
N LYS A 423 13.43 -1.41 19.66
CA LYS A 423 14.85 -1.04 19.56
C LYS A 423 15.71 -2.14 18.91
N ASN A 424 15.48 -3.40 19.28
CA ASN A 424 16.26 -4.54 18.79
C ASN A 424 16.01 -4.87 17.31
N HIS A 425 15.05 -4.22 16.64
CA HIS A 425 14.72 -4.49 15.24
C HIS A 425 15.59 -3.68 14.26
N GLY A 426 16.23 -2.60 14.72
CA GLY A 426 17.09 -1.73 13.91
C GLY A 426 16.37 -1.12 12.71
N ALA A 427 15.61 -0.04 12.93
CA ALA A 427 14.71 0.54 11.93
C ALA A 427 15.41 1.19 10.71
N TYR A 428 16.67 1.60 10.85
CA TYR A 428 17.48 2.28 9.82
C TYR A 428 16.87 3.60 9.32
N LEU A 429 16.32 4.42 10.22
CA LEU A 429 15.88 5.76 9.86
C LEU A 429 17.04 6.59 9.27
N GLY A 430 16.77 7.29 8.17
CA GLY A 430 17.78 8.02 7.42
C GLY A 430 18.49 7.15 6.37
N TYR A 431 17.96 5.96 6.06
CA TYR A 431 18.42 5.18 4.90
C TYR A 431 18.26 5.99 3.62
N THR A 432 17.15 6.71 3.51
CA THR A 432 16.90 7.76 2.52
C THR A 432 16.55 9.06 3.23
N VAL A 433 16.96 10.17 2.63
CA VAL A 433 16.55 11.52 3.06
C VAL A 433 16.26 12.35 1.82
N THR A 434 15.19 13.14 1.87
CA THR A 434 14.81 14.08 0.82
C THR A 434 13.98 15.21 1.42
N SER A 435 13.48 16.13 0.58
CA SER A 435 12.55 17.17 1.00
C SER A 435 11.40 17.30 0.02
N VAL A 436 10.21 17.60 0.54
CA VAL A 436 9.06 18.02 -0.27
C VAL A 436 8.84 19.51 -0.06
N VAL A 437 8.44 20.21 -1.13
CA VAL A 437 8.03 21.61 -1.05
C VAL A 437 6.51 21.63 -1.10
N SER A 438 5.86 22.15 -0.06
CA SER A 438 4.41 22.29 0.00
C SER A 438 4.02 23.77 -0.14
N ALA A 439 2.99 24.05 -0.95
CA ALA A 439 2.52 25.40 -1.23
C ALA A 439 2.27 26.27 0.02
N ARG A 440 1.78 25.68 1.13
CA ARG A 440 1.47 26.41 2.38
C ARG A 440 2.45 26.22 3.52
N SER A 441 3.16 25.09 3.54
CA SER A 441 4.01 24.72 4.68
C SER A 441 5.51 24.83 4.39
N GLY A 442 5.88 25.28 3.19
CA GLY A 442 7.27 25.42 2.77
C GLY A 442 7.96 24.07 2.65
N GLN A 443 9.27 24.04 2.89
CA GLN A 443 10.09 22.84 2.81
C GLN A 443 9.87 21.93 4.03
N LEU A 444 9.41 20.70 3.78
CA LEU A 444 9.33 19.63 4.77
C LEU A 444 10.38 18.57 4.44
N TYR A 445 10.90 17.89 5.46
CA TYR A 445 11.88 16.84 5.29
C TYR A 445 11.22 15.47 5.34
N VAL A 446 11.76 14.53 4.57
CA VAL A 446 11.26 13.17 4.48
C VAL A 446 12.41 12.21 4.70
N ALA A 447 12.19 11.17 5.50
CA ALA A 447 13.19 10.14 5.73
C ALA A 447 12.58 8.74 5.78
N GLY A 448 13.26 7.79 5.15
CA GLY A 448 12.88 6.39 5.15
C GLY A 448 13.59 5.58 6.23
N ALA A 449 12.85 4.61 6.78
CA ALA A 449 13.28 3.61 7.76
C ALA A 449 12.84 2.22 7.26
N PRO A 450 13.52 1.64 6.27
CA PRO A 450 13.04 0.46 5.54
C PRO A 450 13.00 -0.82 6.35
N ARG A 451 13.64 -0.85 7.52
CA ARG A 451 13.62 -2.00 8.45
C ARG A 451 12.65 -1.83 9.62
N PHE A 452 12.00 -0.68 9.75
CA PHE A 452 11.04 -0.45 10.82
C PHE A 452 9.97 -1.55 10.84
N ASN A 453 9.81 -2.24 11.97
CA ASN A 453 8.88 -3.37 12.13
C ASN A 453 8.99 -4.43 11.02
N HIS A 454 10.16 -4.55 10.38
CA HIS A 454 10.41 -5.38 9.21
C HIS A 454 9.55 -5.09 7.97
N THR A 455 8.54 -4.22 8.02
CA THR A 455 7.71 -3.83 6.88
C THR A 455 8.18 -2.53 6.22
N GLY A 456 8.85 -1.66 6.98
CA GLY A 456 9.32 -0.34 6.55
C GLY A 456 8.39 0.81 6.95
N LYS A 457 8.96 2.00 7.11
CA LYS A 457 8.24 3.25 7.44
C LYS A 457 8.90 4.44 6.73
N VAL A 458 8.13 5.47 6.43
CA VAL A 458 8.60 6.80 6.01
C VAL A 458 8.00 7.86 6.94
N ILE A 459 8.83 8.77 7.42
CA ILE A 459 8.38 9.91 8.23
C ILE A 459 8.54 11.21 7.46
N ILE A 460 7.59 12.12 7.66
CA ILE A 460 7.64 13.51 7.17
C ILE A 460 7.68 14.42 8.39
N PHE A 461 8.64 15.33 8.44
CA PHE A 461 8.95 16.10 9.63
C PHE A 461 9.49 17.50 9.31
N THR A 462 9.46 18.36 10.33
CA THR A 462 10.20 19.62 10.34
C THR A 462 11.40 19.50 11.26
N LEU A 463 12.50 20.19 10.91
CA LEU A 463 13.71 20.23 11.70
C LEU A 463 14.20 21.67 11.81
N LYS A 464 14.13 22.24 13.01
CA LYS A 464 14.68 23.56 13.30
C LYS A 464 16.19 23.48 13.52
N ASN A 465 16.89 24.58 13.29
CA ASN A 465 18.34 24.66 13.51
C ASN A 465 18.75 24.54 14.99
N THR A 466 17.79 24.60 15.93
CA THR A 466 17.98 24.27 17.35
C THR A 466 18.12 22.76 17.61
N GLY A 467 17.79 21.90 16.63
CA GLY A 467 17.70 20.45 16.81
C GLY A 467 16.30 19.96 17.18
N GLU A 468 15.33 20.85 17.36
CA GLU A 468 13.94 20.50 17.59
C GLU A 468 13.33 19.90 16.31
N LEU A 469 12.97 18.61 16.39
CA LEU A 469 12.35 17.86 15.32
C LEU A 469 10.90 17.54 15.67
N THR A 470 10.00 17.77 14.72
CA THR A 470 8.57 17.46 14.87
C THR A 470 8.09 16.61 13.70
N ILE A 471 7.64 15.39 13.98
CA ILE A 471 7.08 14.48 12.99
C ILE A 471 5.63 14.88 12.73
N LEU A 472 5.31 15.13 11.46
CA LEU A 472 3.98 15.53 11.00
C LEU A 472 3.17 14.32 10.50
N HIS A 473 3.82 13.42 9.76
CA HIS A 473 3.17 12.25 9.16
C HIS A 473 4.08 11.03 9.19
N SER A 474 3.45 9.85 9.23
CA SER A 474 4.09 8.54 9.30
C SER A 474 3.38 7.59 8.32
N LEU A 475 4.09 7.19 7.27
CA LEU A 475 3.61 6.28 6.23
C LEU A 475 4.20 4.89 6.48
N LYS A 476 3.36 3.85 6.53
CA LYS A 476 3.78 2.49 6.91
C LYS A 476 3.74 1.54 5.71
N GLY A 477 4.79 0.74 5.57
CA GLY A 477 4.84 -0.37 4.60
C GLY A 477 3.88 -1.49 4.99
N GLN A 478 3.31 -2.16 3.98
CA GLN A 478 2.26 -3.17 4.15
C GLN A 478 2.80 -4.60 4.26
N GLN A 479 3.94 -4.89 3.62
CA GLN A 479 4.49 -6.24 3.53
C GLN A 479 5.85 -6.33 4.22
N ILE A 480 6.01 -7.38 5.04
CA ILE A 480 7.27 -7.70 5.70
C ILE A 480 8.37 -8.01 4.67
N GLY A 481 9.59 -7.54 4.93
CA GLY A 481 10.73 -7.74 4.05
C GLY A 481 10.71 -6.88 2.78
N SER A 482 9.64 -6.14 2.50
CA SER A 482 9.50 -5.37 1.24
C SER A 482 10.46 -4.18 1.11
N TYR A 483 11.10 -3.79 2.22
CA TYR A 483 12.08 -2.71 2.29
C TYR A 483 11.47 -1.33 1.90
N TYR A 484 10.20 -1.12 2.26
CA TYR A 484 9.45 0.11 1.99
C TYR A 484 10.11 1.35 2.60
N GLY A 485 10.36 2.39 1.79
CA GLY A 485 11.07 3.60 2.20
C GLY A 485 12.57 3.58 1.93
N SER A 486 13.07 2.56 1.23
CA SER A 486 14.49 2.45 0.86
C SER A 486 14.91 3.33 -0.32
N GLU A 487 13.95 3.82 -1.11
CA GLU A 487 14.14 4.89 -2.09
C GLU A 487 12.89 5.80 -2.06
N ILE A 488 13.10 7.12 -2.06
CA ILE A 488 12.02 8.11 -1.95
C ILE A 488 12.33 9.27 -2.90
N ALA A 489 11.36 9.64 -3.73
CA ALA A 489 11.52 10.73 -4.69
C ALA A 489 10.33 11.70 -4.67
N PRO A 490 10.54 12.99 -4.40
CA PRO A 490 9.53 14.02 -4.63
C PRO A 490 9.44 14.31 -6.13
N VAL A 491 8.22 14.45 -6.64
CA VAL A 491 7.91 14.76 -8.03
C VAL A 491 7.02 15.99 -8.06
N ASP A 492 7.52 17.04 -8.71
CA ASP A 492 6.78 18.22 -9.15
C ASP A 492 6.41 17.94 -10.61
N LEU A 493 5.12 17.75 -10.90
CA LEU A 493 4.65 17.27 -12.18
C LEU A 493 4.45 18.39 -13.19
N ASP A 494 4.08 19.60 -12.77
CA ASP A 494 3.82 20.73 -13.66
C ASP A 494 4.90 21.83 -13.61
N ASP A 495 6.01 21.56 -12.91
CA ASP A 495 7.20 22.42 -12.79
C ASP A 495 6.87 23.79 -12.16
N ASP A 496 5.89 23.81 -11.25
CA ASP A 496 5.47 25.03 -10.54
C ASP A 496 6.31 25.33 -9.28
N GLY A 497 7.23 24.44 -8.93
CA GLY A 497 8.11 24.50 -7.76
C GLY A 497 7.52 23.85 -6.51
N VAL A 498 6.32 23.29 -6.57
CA VAL A 498 5.62 22.57 -5.50
C VAL A 498 5.63 21.08 -5.80
N THR A 499 5.81 20.26 -4.77
CA THR A 499 5.77 18.80 -4.94
C THR A 499 4.32 18.32 -5.02
N ASP A 500 3.88 17.81 -6.17
CA ASP A 500 2.57 17.16 -6.36
C ASP A 500 2.51 15.75 -5.79
N ASN A 501 3.59 14.98 -5.99
CA ASN A 501 3.63 13.57 -5.65
C ASN A 501 4.90 13.21 -4.87
N LEU A 502 4.75 12.28 -3.92
CA LEU A 502 5.84 11.62 -3.24
C LEU A 502 5.83 10.13 -3.61
N LEU A 503 6.89 9.68 -4.27
CA LEU A 503 7.10 8.28 -4.61
C LEU A 503 7.87 7.59 -3.49
N VAL A 504 7.39 6.42 -3.07
CA VAL A 504 8.04 5.60 -2.04
C VAL A 504 8.21 4.18 -2.56
N ALA A 505 9.45 3.73 -2.69
CA ALA A 505 9.75 2.39 -3.20
C ALA A 505 9.77 1.32 -2.10
N ALA A 506 9.39 0.11 -2.49
CA ALA A 506 9.56 -1.14 -1.77
C ALA A 506 10.18 -2.16 -2.75
N PRO A 507 11.49 -2.08 -3.03
CA PRO A 507 12.13 -2.87 -4.08
C PRO A 507 12.07 -4.37 -3.82
N MET A 508 12.00 -4.79 -2.56
CA MET A 508 11.93 -6.20 -2.19
C MET A 508 10.50 -6.73 -2.05
N PHE A 509 9.51 -5.98 -2.54
CA PHE A 509 8.11 -6.40 -2.49
C PHE A 509 7.91 -7.71 -3.28
N PHE A 510 7.33 -8.70 -2.61
CA PHE A 510 7.11 -10.04 -3.11
C PHE A 510 5.68 -10.21 -3.62
N SER A 511 5.53 -10.68 -4.86
CA SER A 511 4.23 -10.92 -5.48
C SER A 511 4.31 -12.06 -6.50
N GLY A 512 3.31 -12.94 -6.49
CA GLY A 512 3.22 -14.06 -7.44
C GLY A 512 4.41 -15.02 -7.39
N GLY A 513 5.07 -15.17 -6.23
CA GLY A 513 6.22 -16.06 -6.04
C GLY A 513 7.59 -15.42 -6.29
N TRP A 514 7.65 -14.14 -6.67
CA TRP A 514 8.89 -13.47 -7.06
C TRP A 514 9.07 -12.11 -6.36
N GLU A 515 10.33 -11.70 -6.15
CA GLU A 515 10.70 -10.37 -5.63
C GLU A 515 10.57 -9.31 -6.74
N LYS A 516 9.34 -8.92 -7.08
CA LYS A 516 9.08 -8.00 -8.20
C LYS A 516 9.47 -6.56 -7.88
N GLY A 517 9.27 -6.12 -6.65
CA GLY A 517 9.35 -4.72 -6.25
C GLY A 517 8.09 -3.93 -6.59
N LYS A 518 7.89 -2.81 -5.89
CA LYS A 518 6.69 -1.98 -5.99
C LYS A 518 7.02 -0.53 -5.64
N VAL A 519 6.40 0.43 -6.32
CA VAL A 519 6.55 1.87 -6.01
C VAL A 519 5.18 2.45 -5.69
N TYR A 520 5.03 3.05 -4.53
CA TYR A 520 3.79 3.67 -4.07
C TYR A 520 3.77 5.15 -4.46
N ILE A 521 2.61 5.64 -4.91
CA ILE A 521 2.39 7.04 -5.27
C ILE A 521 1.51 7.69 -4.21
N TYR A 522 2.07 8.66 -3.50
CA TYR A 522 1.32 9.52 -2.60
C TYR A 522 1.10 10.88 -3.27
N ARG A 523 -0.14 11.34 -3.35
CA ARG A 523 -0.47 12.71 -3.73
C ARG A 523 -0.30 13.62 -2.52
N VAL A 524 0.39 14.73 -2.72
CA VAL A 524 0.59 15.79 -1.74
C VAL A 524 -0.50 16.84 -1.94
N THR A 525 -1.24 17.17 -0.89
CA THR A 525 -2.28 18.20 -0.96
C THR A 525 -1.79 19.56 -0.45
N GLU A 526 -2.52 20.64 -0.74
CA GLU A 526 -2.17 22.01 -0.28
C GLU A 526 -2.00 22.14 1.23
N GLN A 527 -2.86 21.48 2.00
CA GLN A 527 -2.60 21.16 3.40
C GLN A 527 -1.75 19.89 3.35
N PRO A 528 -0.49 19.84 3.81
CA PRO A 528 0.55 18.84 3.44
C PRO A 528 0.24 17.39 3.89
N ARG A 529 -0.90 16.86 3.48
CA ARG A 529 -1.35 15.48 3.68
C ARG A 529 -0.86 14.66 2.49
N PHE A 530 -0.54 13.41 2.79
CA PHE A 530 -0.01 12.45 1.83
C PHE A 530 -1.05 11.36 1.63
N ILE A 531 -1.77 11.42 0.51
CA ILE A 531 -2.88 10.51 0.20
C ILE A 531 -2.38 9.44 -0.76
N LEU A 532 -2.50 8.16 -0.37
CA LEU A 532 -2.12 7.05 -1.27
C LEU A 532 -3.04 7.05 -2.49
N GLU A 533 -2.49 7.34 -3.67
CA GLU A 533 -3.23 7.37 -4.93
C GLU A 533 -3.19 6.01 -5.65
N GLY A 534 -2.11 5.24 -5.45
CA GLY A 534 -1.96 3.90 -6.00
C GLY A 534 -0.51 3.45 -6.02
N SER A 535 -0.18 2.50 -6.88
CA SER A 535 1.20 2.01 -7.08
C SER A 535 1.58 1.87 -8.55
N LEU A 536 2.88 1.71 -8.80
CA LEU A 536 3.49 1.29 -10.06
C LEU A 536 4.12 -0.09 -9.83
N GLU A 537 3.86 -1.01 -10.75
CA GLU A 537 4.25 -2.41 -10.67
C GLU A 537 4.61 -2.93 -12.07
N ILE A 538 5.48 -3.95 -12.13
CA ILE A 538 5.79 -4.65 -13.38
C ILE A 538 4.66 -5.65 -13.68
N LEU A 539 3.88 -5.37 -14.73
CA LEU A 539 2.75 -6.21 -15.16
C LEU A 539 3.22 -7.51 -15.86
N ASP A 540 4.41 -7.51 -16.48
CA ASP A 540 4.97 -8.62 -17.26
C ASP A 540 5.93 -9.53 -16.43
N GLN A 541 6.72 -10.39 -17.11
CA GLN A 541 7.63 -11.42 -16.54
C GLN A 541 8.82 -10.91 -15.70
N GLY A 542 8.71 -9.75 -15.03
CA GLY A 542 9.72 -9.28 -14.10
C GLY A 542 9.84 -10.23 -12.90
N GLN A 543 10.82 -11.12 -12.93
CA GLN A 543 11.17 -12.02 -11.83
C GLN A 543 12.37 -11.45 -11.08
N ASN A 544 12.29 -11.37 -9.75
CA ASN A 544 13.38 -10.89 -8.89
C ASN A 544 13.97 -9.55 -9.34
N ALA A 545 13.15 -8.65 -9.89
CA ALA A 545 13.58 -7.47 -10.62
C ALA A 545 14.11 -6.34 -9.72
N ARG A 546 13.66 -6.31 -8.46
CA ARG A 546 13.85 -5.21 -7.52
C ARG A 546 13.43 -3.85 -8.07
N PHE A 547 12.27 -3.80 -8.70
CA PHE A 547 11.69 -2.58 -9.24
C PHE A 547 11.53 -1.51 -8.15
N GLY A 548 12.06 -0.32 -8.41
CA GLY A 548 12.09 0.78 -7.43
C GLY A 548 13.42 0.93 -6.70
N SER A 549 14.47 0.16 -7.06
CA SER A 549 15.81 0.30 -6.46
C SER A 549 16.46 1.65 -6.72
N ALA A 550 16.02 2.36 -7.75
CA ALA A 550 16.37 3.74 -8.04
C ALA A 550 15.13 4.46 -8.58
N LEU A 551 14.91 5.69 -8.12
CA LEU A 551 13.84 6.57 -8.60
C LEU A 551 14.47 7.86 -9.12
N ALA A 552 14.14 8.23 -10.35
CA ALA A 552 14.59 9.48 -10.94
C ALA A 552 13.39 10.24 -11.51
N PRO A 553 12.88 11.26 -10.80
CA PRO A 553 12.08 12.31 -11.41
C PRO A 553 12.95 13.03 -12.44
N VAL A 554 12.45 13.13 -13.66
CA VAL A 554 13.15 13.77 -14.78
C VAL A 554 12.25 14.85 -15.37
N PRO A 555 12.82 15.94 -15.90
CA PRO A 555 12.06 16.89 -16.68
C PRO A 555 11.30 16.23 -17.84
N ASP A 556 10.25 16.89 -18.29
CA ASP A 556 9.42 16.50 -19.44
C ASP A 556 10.24 15.94 -20.62
N LEU A 557 10.05 14.65 -20.92
CA LEU A 557 10.74 13.97 -22.01
C LEU A 557 9.97 14.09 -23.33
N ASN A 558 8.64 14.21 -23.31
CA ASN A 558 7.80 14.13 -24.52
C ASN A 558 7.25 15.48 -25.01
N GLY A 559 7.57 16.58 -24.33
CA GLY A 559 7.11 17.93 -24.66
C GLY A 559 5.63 18.14 -24.35
N ASP A 560 5.10 17.49 -23.31
CA ASP A 560 3.70 17.66 -22.88
C ASP A 560 3.48 18.61 -21.71
N SER A 561 4.55 19.27 -21.28
CA SER A 561 4.63 20.19 -20.14
C SER A 561 4.44 19.54 -18.78
N PHE A 562 4.53 18.21 -18.70
CA PHE A 562 4.58 17.50 -17.41
C PHE A 562 5.90 16.74 -17.24
N ASN A 563 6.46 16.79 -16.03
CA ASN A 563 7.66 16.05 -15.69
C ASN A 563 7.38 14.54 -15.59
N ASP A 564 8.38 13.74 -15.97
CA ASP A 564 8.26 12.29 -16.08
C ASP A 564 9.05 11.55 -14.99
N VAL A 565 8.89 10.23 -14.93
CA VAL A 565 9.54 9.40 -13.91
C VAL A 565 10.22 8.19 -14.54
N VAL A 566 11.48 7.98 -14.17
CA VAL A 566 12.26 6.81 -14.53
C VAL A 566 12.52 5.93 -13.31
N ILE A 567 12.28 4.63 -13.44
CA ILE A 567 12.39 3.66 -12.34
C ILE A 567 13.35 2.53 -12.72
N GLY A 568 14.28 2.23 -11.81
CA GLY A 568 15.26 1.17 -11.99
C GLY A 568 14.82 -0.19 -11.45
N ALA A 569 15.14 -1.25 -12.21
CA ALA A 569 14.96 -2.65 -11.85
C ALA A 569 16.27 -3.42 -12.11
N PRO A 570 17.32 -3.20 -11.29
CA PRO A 570 18.67 -3.67 -11.60
C PRO A 570 18.85 -5.18 -11.59
N LEU A 571 17.95 -5.94 -10.98
CA LEU A 571 18.07 -7.39 -10.89
C LEU A 571 17.27 -8.14 -11.95
N GLU A 572 16.50 -7.42 -12.77
CA GLU A 572 15.72 -8.00 -13.85
C GLU A 572 16.61 -8.62 -14.94
N ASP A 573 16.03 -9.49 -15.78
CA ASP A 573 16.71 -10.18 -16.88
C ASP A 573 17.95 -10.98 -16.41
N ASP A 574 17.86 -11.64 -15.25
CA ASP A 574 18.95 -12.34 -14.57
C ASP A 574 20.13 -11.43 -14.25
N HIS A 575 19.88 -10.45 -13.37
CA HIS A 575 20.90 -9.52 -12.86
C HIS A 575 21.52 -8.59 -13.93
N LYS A 576 20.99 -8.58 -15.16
CA LYS A 576 21.42 -7.64 -16.22
C LYS A 576 20.88 -6.24 -15.94
N GLY A 577 19.60 -6.17 -15.55
CA GLY A 577 18.89 -4.97 -15.15
C GLY A 577 18.16 -4.25 -16.28
N ALA A 578 17.16 -3.48 -15.90
CA ALA A 578 16.35 -2.66 -16.79
C ALA A 578 15.96 -1.32 -16.13
N ILE A 579 15.49 -0.39 -16.96
CA ILE A 579 14.80 0.83 -16.52
C ILE A 579 13.45 0.96 -17.21
N TYR A 580 12.51 1.63 -16.54
CA TYR A 580 11.15 1.88 -17.00
C TYR A 580 10.89 3.37 -16.99
N ILE A 581 10.35 3.90 -18.09
CA ILE A 581 9.92 5.29 -18.17
C ILE A 581 8.40 5.39 -18.12
N TYR A 582 7.92 6.22 -17.21
CA TYR A 582 6.52 6.53 -16.99
C TYR A 582 6.29 7.99 -17.32
N HIS A 583 5.39 8.25 -18.27
CA HIS A 583 4.99 9.61 -18.54
C HIS A 583 3.95 10.09 -17.54
N SER A 584 3.86 11.40 -17.42
CA SER A 584 2.79 12.06 -16.70
C SER A 584 1.78 12.68 -17.66
N GLN A 585 0.52 12.80 -17.25
CA GLN A 585 -0.51 13.47 -18.05
C GLN A 585 -1.59 14.05 -17.14
N ARG A 586 -1.96 15.32 -17.35
CA ARG A 586 -2.99 16.02 -16.55
C ARG A 586 -2.67 15.99 -15.04
N ASN A 587 -1.43 16.31 -14.68
CA ASN A 587 -0.92 16.29 -13.30
C ASN A 587 -1.15 14.94 -12.59
N ARG A 588 -0.87 13.82 -13.29
CA ARG A 588 -0.83 12.46 -12.74
C ARG A 588 0.18 11.59 -13.47
N ILE A 589 0.85 10.69 -12.75
CA ILE A 589 1.74 9.68 -13.33
C ILE A 589 0.90 8.54 -13.93
N LEU A 590 1.15 8.20 -15.20
CA LEU A 590 0.47 7.08 -15.86
C LEU A 590 0.88 5.75 -15.23
N ARG A 591 -0.07 4.80 -15.13
CA ARG A 591 0.17 3.49 -14.48
C ARG A 591 0.94 2.49 -15.35
N LYS A 592 0.91 2.69 -16.67
CA LYS A 592 1.61 1.87 -17.64
C LYS A 592 2.86 2.61 -18.10
N TYR A 593 4.00 1.94 -18.05
CA TYR A 593 5.25 2.47 -18.59
C TYR A 593 5.13 2.68 -20.11
N LYS A 594 5.78 3.72 -20.62
CA LYS A 594 5.81 4.06 -22.06
C LYS A 594 6.96 3.36 -22.77
N GLN A 595 8.09 3.15 -22.10
CA GLN A 595 9.15 2.24 -22.59
C GLN A 595 9.86 1.56 -21.43
N ARG A 596 10.34 0.37 -21.73
CA ARG A 596 11.27 -0.40 -20.91
C ARG A 596 12.56 -0.54 -21.69
N ILE A 597 13.69 -0.19 -21.08
CA ILE A 597 15.02 -0.35 -21.66
C ILE A 597 15.77 -1.41 -20.84
N GLY A 598 15.97 -2.58 -21.44
CA GLY A 598 16.75 -3.66 -20.83
C GLY A 598 18.22 -3.54 -21.21
N ALA A 599 19.14 -3.90 -20.29
CA ALA A 599 20.58 -3.79 -20.55
C ALA A 599 21.04 -4.60 -21.78
N ILE A 600 20.35 -5.71 -22.07
CA ILE A 600 20.64 -6.59 -23.22
C ILE A 600 20.43 -5.90 -24.58
N GLN A 601 19.56 -4.89 -24.64
CA GLN A 601 19.31 -4.11 -25.86
C GLN A 601 20.45 -3.13 -26.15
N LEU A 602 21.24 -2.76 -25.12
CA LEU A 602 22.30 -1.75 -25.21
C LEU A 602 23.65 -2.39 -25.49
N ALA A 603 24.09 -3.29 -24.61
CA ALA A 603 25.36 -3.99 -24.79
C ALA A 603 25.42 -5.32 -24.04
N PRO A 604 26.07 -6.35 -24.61
CA PRO A 604 26.33 -7.59 -23.90
C PRO A 604 27.28 -7.34 -22.71
N GLY A 605 26.98 -7.94 -21.55
CA GLY A 605 27.85 -7.93 -20.37
C GLY A 605 27.56 -6.83 -19.34
N LEU A 606 26.60 -5.93 -19.59
CA LEU A 606 26.07 -5.04 -18.55
C LEU A 606 25.36 -5.84 -17.47
N GLN A 607 25.55 -5.41 -16.22
CA GLN A 607 24.92 -6.01 -15.03
C GLN A 607 24.48 -4.92 -14.06
N TYR A 608 23.41 -5.16 -13.31
CA TYR A 608 22.82 -4.18 -12.40
C TYR A 608 22.52 -2.83 -13.05
N PHE A 609 22.20 -2.84 -14.35
CA PHE A 609 21.80 -1.65 -15.07
C PHE A 609 20.50 -1.09 -14.49
N GLY A 610 20.48 0.20 -14.17
CA GLY A 610 19.34 0.82 -13.48
C GLY A 610 19.50 0.86 -11.95
N ARG A 611 20.69 0.52 -11.41
CA ARG A 611 20.93 0.62 -9.95
C ARG A 611 21.06 2.06 -9.43
N SER A 612 21.35 3.00 -10.31
CA SER A 612 21.31 4.44 -10.05
C SER A 612 20.98 5.16 -11.35
N ILE A 613 20.19 6.23 -11.28
CA ILE A 613 19.64 6.92 -12.44
C ILE A 613 19.64 8.42 -12.14
N HIS A 614 20.00 9.24 -13.13
CA HIS A 614 19.89 10.69 -13.05
C HIS A 614 19.59 11.29 -14.43
N GLY A 615 18.59 12.16 -14.52
CA GLY A 615 18.20 12.85 -15.76
C GLY A 615 17.69 14.24 -15.46
N LYS A 616 18.55 15.25 -15.56
CA LYS A 616 18.23 16.65 -15.27
C LYS A 616 18.84 17.64 -16.27
N MET A 617 19.66 17.17 -17.20
CA MET A 617 20.30 18.03 -18.18
C MET A 617 20.43 17.35 -19.53
N ASP A 618 20.39 18.16 -20.57
CA ASP A 618 20.93 17.82 -21.88
C ASP A 618 22.43 17.55 -21.72
N MET A 619 22.90 16.40 -22.18
CA MET A 619 24.30 15.98 -22.15
C MET A 619 24.97 16.02 -23.52
N ASN A 620 24.22 15.95 -24.63
CA ASN A 620 24.76 15.85 -25.99
C ASN A 620 24.73 17.18 -26.79
N GLY A 621 24.02 18.21 -26.31
CA GLY A 621 23.87 19.53 -26.92
C GLY A 621 22.71 19.66 -27.91
N ASP A 622 21.64 18.87 -27.79
CA ASP A 622 20.45 18.92 -28.66
C ASP A 622 19.21 19.56 -28.00
N ASP A 623 19.39 20.19 -26.84
CA ASP A 623 18.35 20.84 -26.04
C ASP A 623 17.28 19.88 -25.47
N LEU A 624 17.50 18.56 -25.52
CA LEU A 624 16.66 17.54 -24.89
C LEU A 624 17.31 16.99 -23.61
N VAL A 625 16.50 16.68 -22.61
CA VAL A 625 17.04 16.11 -21.36
C VAL A 625 17.45 14.65 -21.57
N ASP A 626 18.67 14.31 -21.17
CA ASP A 626 19.24 12.98 -21.35
C ASP A 626 19.29 12.19 -20.04
N LEU A 627 19.44 10.86 -20.13
CA LEU A 627 19.51 9.98 -18.96
C LEU A 627 20.92 9.42 -18.75
N ALA A 628 21.40 9.46 -17.51
CA ALA A 628 22.58 8.73 -17.06
C ALA A 628 22.17 7.56 -16.15
N VAL A 629 22.64 6.37 -16.46
CA VAL A 629 22.26 5.12 -15.79
C VAL A 629 23.51 4.36 -15.32
N GLY A 630 23.57 4.07 -14.02
CA GLY A 630 24.61 3.27 -13.41
C GLY A 630 24.45 1.78 -13.68
N SER A 631 25.57 1.10 -13.88
CA SER A 631 25.70 -0.35 -14.02
C SER A 631 26.97 -0.80 -13.31
N LEU A 632 27.16 -2.11 -13.11
CA LEU A 632 28.37 -2.66 -12.52
C LEU A 632 29.55 -2.55 -13.49
N GLY A 633 30.49 -1.64 -13.19
CA GLY A 633 31.68 -1.40 -14.03
C GLY A 633 31.40 -0.47 -15.23
N ALA A 634 30.24 0.16 -15.29
CA ALA A 634 29.89 1.09 -16.36
C ALA A 634 28.89 2.16 -15.92
N ALA A 635 28.88 3.28 -16.64
CA ALA A 635 27.80 4.25 -16.63
C ALA A 635 27.35 4.46 -18.08
N VAL A 636 26.06 4.37 -18.33
CA VAL A 636 25.45 4.45 -19.66
C VAL A 636 24.72 5.78 -19.80
N LEU A 637 24.99 6.49 -20.89
CA LEU A 637 24.28 7.70 -21.27
C LEU A 637 23.33 7.36 -22.42
N LEU A 638 22.05 7.68 -22.22
CA LEU A 638 20.99 7.49 -23.19
C LEU A 638 20.50 8.86 -23.64
N TRP A 639 20.35 9.04 -24.95
CA TRP A 639 19.96 10.31 -25.54
C TRP A 639 18.45 10.37 -25.76
N SER A 640 17.85 11.52 -25.51
CA SER A 640 16.48 11.77 -25.94
C SER A 640 16.43 12.09 -27.44
N ARG A 641 15.32 11.75 -28.09
CA ARG A 641 15.00 12.05 -29.50
C ARG A 641 13.86 13.05 -29.55
N SER A 642 13.87 13.91 -30.55
CA SER A 642 12.80 14.88 -30.75
C SER A 642 11.47 14.17 -31.05
N VAL A 643 10.36 14.66 -30.53
CA VAL A 643 9.01 14.15 -30.77
C VAL A 643 8.31 15.05 -31.79
N VAL A 644 7.76 14.47 -32.86
CA VAL A 644 7.07 15.18 -33.94
C VAL A 644 5.68 14.63 -34.20
N ARG A 645 4.84 15.45 -34.84
CA ARG A 645 3.48 15.11 -35.29
C ARG A 645 3.39 15.34 -36.79
N ILE A 646 2.78 14.39 -37.48
CA ILE A 646 2.44 14.52 -38.90
C ILE A 646 0.96 14.89 -38.99
N HIS A 647 0.68 16.05 -39.57
CA HIS A 647 -0.66 16.51 -39.89
C HIS A 647 -0.97 16.14 -41.34
N ALA A 648 -2.07 15.41 -41.56
CA ALA A 648 -2.57 15.11 -42.89
C ALA A 648 -3.98 15.68 -43.07
N ILE A 649 -4.19 16.43 -44.15
CA ILE A 649 -5.46 17.04 -44.52
C ILE A 649 -5.81 16.58 -45.93
N VAL A 650 -7.05 16.10 -46.13
CA VAL A 650 -7.54 15.65 -47.44
C VAL A 650 -8.72 16.52 -47.86
N ARG A 651 -8.69 17.04 -49.09
CA ARG A 651 -9.79 17.79 -49.72
C ARG A 651 -10.14 17.17 -51.07
N PHE A 652 -11.40 17.23 -51.48
CA PHE A 652 -11.84 16.68 -52.76
C PHE A 652 -12.32 17.77 -53.72
N GLU A 653 -11.98 17.62 -54.99
CA GLU A 653 -12.45 18.47 -56.07
C GLU A 653 -13.00 17.61 -57.23
N PRO A 654 -14.32 17.68 -57.53
CA PRO A 654 -15.36 18.38 -56.78
C PRO A 654 -15.61 17.77 -55.39
N SER A 655 -16.26 18.51 -54.49
CA SER A 655 -16.48 18.08 -53.09
C SER A 655 -17.53 16.96 -52.92
N LYS A 656 -18.33 16.70 -53.97
CA LYS A 656 -19.37 15.65 -54.01
C LYS A 656 -19.30 14.90 -55.35
N ILE A 657 -19.62 13.61 -55.33
CA ILE A 657 -19.69 12.76 -56.52
C ILE A 657 -21.03 12.99 -57.23
N ASN A 658 -21.01 13.53 -58.46
CA ASN A 658 -22.18 13.54 -59.32
C ASN A 658 -22.08 12.47 -60.41
N ILE A 659 -22.74 11.33 -60.18
CA ILE A 659 -22.73 10.15 -61.07
C ILE A 659 -23.43 10.37 -62.42
N PHE A 660 -24.25 11.42 -62.52
CA PHE A 660 -24.97 11.79 -63.73
C PHE A 660 -24.12 12.71 -64.60
N ASN A 661 -23.16 13.42 -64.00
CA ASN A 661 -22.16 14.19 -64.72
C ASN A 661 -20.95 13.30 -65.04
N LYS A 662 -20.92 12.75 -66.25
CA LYS A 662 -19.80 11.95 -66.77
C LYS A 662 -18.88 12.87 -67.58
N ASP A 663 -17.93 13.49 -66.88
CA ASP A 663 -17.07 14.57 -67.37
C ASP A 663 -15.77 14.08 -68.02
N CYS A 664 -15.45 12.79 -67.94
CA CYS A 664 -14.25 12.22 -68.56
C CYS A 664 -14.43 10.76 -69.01
N ARG A 665 -13.49 10.25 -69.80
CA ARG A 665 -13.49 8.87 -70.31
C ARG A 665 -12.26 8.10 -69.82
N ARG A 666 -12.48 6.93 -69.21
CA ARG A 666 -11.43 6.02 -68.70
C ARG A 666 -11.76 4.57 -69.06
N GLY A 667 -10.78 3.81 -69.56
CA GLY A 667 -10.98 2.41 -69.96
C GLY A 667 -12.09 2.19 -71.01
N GLY A 668 -12.38 3.20 -71.84
CA GLY A 668 -13.43 3.17 -72.86
C GLY A 668 -14.84 3.51 -72.37
N LYS A 669 -15.05 3.72 -71.06
CA LYS A 669 -16.33 4.09 -70.44
C LYS A 669 -16.34 5.57 -70.01
N ASP A 670 -17.52 6.19 -70.06
CA ASP A 670 -17.74 7.53 -69.52
C ASP A 670 -17.94 7.43 -68.00
N VAL A 671 -17.14 8.17 -67.25
CA VAL A 671 -17.04 8.10 -65.78
C VAL A 671 -16.98 9.51 -65.19
N THR A 672 -17.17 9.63 -63.88
CA THR A 672 -17.02 10.89 -63.14
C THR A 672 -15.58 10.99 -62.62
N CYS A 673 -14.82 11.96 -63.13
CA CYS A 673 -13.45 12.23 -62.68
C CYS A 673 -13.45 13.13 -61.44
N MET A 674 -12.50 12.87 -60.55
CA MET A 674 -12.32 13.60 -59.31
C MET A 674 -10.84 13.68 -58.95
N SER A 675 -10.51 14.59 -58.04
CA SER A 675 -9.18 14.65 -57.44
C SER A 675 -9.25 14.78 -55.92
N ALA A 676 -8.31 14.14 -55.24
CA ALA A 676 -8.07 14.29 -53.81
C ALA A 676 -6.76 15.04 -53.60
N ILE A 677 -6.83 16.18 -52.93
CA ILE A 677 -5.68 16.99 -52.53
C ILE A 677 -5.26 16.56 -51.13
N VAL A 678 -4.10 15.92 -51.02
CA VAL A 678 -3.52 15.46 -49.76
C VAL A 678 -2.42 16.42 -49.34
N CYS A 679 -2.64 17.19 -48.28
CA CYS A 679 -1.68 18.13 -47.71
C CYS A 679 -1.07 17.56 -46.43
N LEU A 680 0.26 17.51 -46.38
CA LEU A 680 1.05 17.01 -45.26
C LEU A 680 1.90 18.13 -44.66
N ASN A 681 1.94 18.20 -43.33
CA ASN A 681 2.75 19.15 -42.58
C ASN A 681 3.30 18.48 -41.31
N ILE A 682 4.54 18.78 -40.91
CA ILE A 682 5.18 18.24 -39.71
C ILE A 682 5.35 19.33 -38.66
N THR A 683 4.84 19.09 -37.45
CA THR A 683 5.06 19.97 -36.31
C THR A 683 5.90 19.27 -35.24
N ALA A 684 6.70 20.02 -34.50
CA ALA A 684 7.55 19.50 -33.44
C ALA A 684 6.94 19.78 -32.07
N ARG A 685 6.91 18.76 -31.21
CA ARG A 685 6.44 18.85 -29.83
C ARG A 685 7.57 19.16 -28.86
N THR A 686 8.76 18.65 -29.14
CA THR A 686 10.01 18.97 -28.44
C THR A 686 10.94 19.79 -29.35
N PRO A 687 11.99 20.41 -28.82
CA PRO A 687 13.01 21.07 -29.64
C PRO A 687 13.52 20.20 -30.79
N ILE A 688 13.58 20.80 -31.98
CA ILE A 688 14.18 20.25 -33.19
C ILE A 688 14.83 21.39 -33.98
N ARG A 689 15.91 21.11 -34.72
CA ARG A 689 16.55 22.13 -35.55
C ARG A 689 15.66 22.47 -36.73
N ALA A 690 15.40 23.76 -36.96
CA ALA A 690 14.57 24.21 -38.08
C ALA A 690 15.07 23.79 -39.47
N SER A 691 16.38 23.51 -39.60
CA SER A 691 17.02 23.04 -40.83
C SER A 691 17.06 21.51 -40.96
N GLN A 692 16.49 20.76 -40.02
CA GLN A 692 16.52 19.30 -40.05
C GLN A 692 15.39 18.79 -40.92
N GLU A 693 15.76 18.22 -42.06
CA GLU A 693 14.85 17.53 -42.96
C GLU A 693 14.33 16.23 -42.32
N ILE A 694 13.02 15.99 -42.42
CA ILE A 694 12.35 14.81 -41.89
C ILE A 694 11.76 14.02 -43.06
N ALA A 695 12.26 12.80 -43.24
CA ALA A 695 11.79 11.88 -44.26
C ALA A 695 10.56 11.11 -43.76
N ILE A 696 9.45 11.25 -44.49
CA ILE A 696 8.18 10.59 -44.23
C ILE A 696 7.74 9.78 -45.44
N SER A 697 6.96 8.73 -45.20
CA SER A 697 6.26 7.96 -46.21
C SER A 697 4.76 8.11 -45.95
N TYR A 698 3.96 8.30 -47.00
CA TYR A 698 2.51 8.21 -46.87
C TYR A 698 1.93 7.28 -47.92
N ASN A 699 0.86 6.61 -47.55
CA ASN A 699 0.10 5.74 -48.45
C ASN A 699 -1.35 6.22 -48.48
N ALA A 700 -1.93 6.29 -49.67
CA ALA A 700 -3.31 6.73 -49.88
C ALA A 700 -4.13 5.62 -50.53
N PHE A 701 -5.29 5.30 -49.97
CA PHE A 701 -6.16 4.27 -50.53
C PHE A 701 -7.63 4.48 -50.17
N PHE A 702 -8.51 3.84 -50.93
CA PHE A 702 -9.93 3.78 -50.62
C PHE A 702 -10.26 2.57 -49.73
N GLU A 703 -10.99 2.77 -48.64
CA GLU A 703 -11.50 1.67 -47.80
C GLU A 703 -12.73 1.01 -48.42
N GLU A 704 -12.58 0.42 -49.61
CA GLU A 704 -13.65 -0.28 -50.32
C GLU A 704 -13.43 -1.80 -50.26
N LYS A 705 -14.33 -2.51 -49.58
CA LYS A 705 -14.24 -3.98 -49.40
C LYS A 705 -14.93 -4.77 -50.51
N ARG A 706 -15.45 -4.10 -51.54
CA ARG A 706 -16.15 -4.75 -52.65
C ARG A 706 -15.16 -5.35 -53.64
N PHE A 707 -15.60 -6.44 -54.27
CA PHE A 707 -14.87 -7.05 -55.38
C PHE A 707 -14.64 -6.07 -56.55
N ASN A 708 -15.63 -5.22 -56.84
CA ASN A 708 -15.49 -4.09 -57.76
C ASN A 708 -15.54 -2.78 -56.96
N PRO A 709 -14.40 -2.07 -56.79
CA PRO A 709 -14.38 -0.83 -56.05
C PRO A 709 -15.14 0.28 -56.79
N ARG A 710 -15.79 1.16 -56.02
CA ARG A 710 -16.58 2.28 -56.57
C ARG A 710 -15.71 3.42 -57.08
N ALA A 711 -14.55 3.64 -56.48
CA ALA A 711 -13.55 4.60 -56.92
C ALA A 711 -12.25 3.87 -57.23
N VAL A 712 -11.56 4.29 -58.28
CA VAL A 712 -10.30 3.71 -58.75
C VAL A 712 -9.34 4.84 -59.07
N PHE A 713 -8.09 4.73 -58.60
CA PHE A 713 -7.05 5.69 -58.94
C PHE A 713 -6.76 5.66 -60.46
N ASP A 714 -6.55 6.84 -61.04
CA ASP A 714 -6.21 6.96 -62.46
C ASP A 714 -4.80 6.44 -62.74
N ASP A 715 -3.90 6.63 -61.78
CA ASP A 715 -2.52 6.18 -61.83
C ASP A 715 -2.30 5.05 -60.81
N PRO A 716 -1.92 3.83 -61.26
CA PRO A 716 -1.71 2.68 -60.39
C PRO A 716 -0.55 2.85 -59.40
N ASP A 717 0.40 3.77 -59.65
CA ASP A 717 1.54 4.00 -58.76
C ASP A 717 1.13 4.64 -57.42
N HIS A 718 -0.08 5.23 -57.33
CA HIS A 718 -0.65 5.75 -56.08
C HIS A 718 -1.10 4.66 -55.10
N HIS A 719 -1.05 3.38 -55.51
CA HIS A 719 -1.17 2.25 -54.59
C HIS A 719 0.12 1.95 -53.82
N GLN A 720 1.24 2.61 -54.16
CA GLN A 720 2.51 2.47 -53.47
C GLN A 720 2.76 3.63 -52.50
N PRO A 721 3.51 3.40 -51.40
CA PRO A 721 3.91 4.47 -50.48
C PRO A 721 4.75 5.54 -51.19
N GLN A 722 4.39 6.81 -50.98
CA GLN A 722 5.05 7.98 -51.51
C GLN A 722 6.01 8.57 -50.48
N ASN A 723 7.27 8.76 -50.86
CA ASN A 723 8.32 9.27 -49.98
C ASN A 723 8.48 10.78 -50.13
N LEU A 724 8.37 11.50 -49.01
CA LEU A 724 8.58 12.94 -48.92
C LEU A 724 9.65 13.27 -47.89
N THR A 725 10.29 14.41 -48.10
CA THR A 725 11.15 15.04 -47.11
C THR A 725 10.63 16.45 -46.88
N LEU A 726 10.37 16.79 -45.62
CA LEU A 726 9.78 18.07 -45.23
C LEU A 726 10.59 18.72 -44.10
N LEU A 727 10.64 20.04 -44.09
CA LEU A 727 11.10 20.82 -42.94
C LEU A 727 9.96 21.02 -41.92
N PRO A 728 10.25 21.17 -40.61
CA PRO A 728 9.22 21.49 -39.62
C PRO A 728 8.46 22.77 -39.98
N GLY A 729 7.13 22.68 -40.07
CA GLY A 729 6.23 23.77 -40.46
C GLY A 729 6.04 23.96 -41.97
N GLU A 730 6.76 23.22 -42.81
CA GLU A 730 6.54 23.17 -44.26
C GLU A 730 5.30 22.33 -44.58
N GLU A 731 4.43 22.84 -45.45
CA GLU A 731 3.26 22.11 -45.95
C GLU A 731 3.49 21.74 -47.42
N LYS A 732 3.28 20.45 -47.75
CA LYS A 732 3.34 19.95 -49.12
C LYS A 732 2.04 19.24 -49.46
N CYS A 733 1.43 19.65 -50.57
CA CYS A 733 0.20 19.07 -51.08
C CYS A 733 0.44 18.29 -52.37
N ASP A 734 -0.19 17.12 -52.50
CA ASP A 734 -0.18 16.31 -53.70
C ASP A 734 -1.60 16.08 -54.24
N HIS A 735 -1.74 16.04 -55.56
CA HIS A 735 -3.02 15.87 -56.25
C HIS A 735 -3.17 14.44 -56.76
N ILE A 736 -4.06 13.68 -56.14
CA ILE A 736 -4.32 12.29 -56.49
C ILE A 736 -5.61 12.22 -57.31
N TYR A 737 -5.48 11.93 -58.60
CA TYR A 737 -6.60 11.82 -59.53
C TYR A 737 -7.22 10.42 -59.50
N PHE A 738 -8.55 10.35 -59.51
CA PHE A 738 -9.30 9.10 -59.51
C PHE A 738 -10.63 9.28 -60.24
N HIS A 739 -11.27 8.16 -60.60
CA HIS A 739 -12.59 8.16 -61.19
C HIS A 739 -13.55 7.27 -60.43
N VAL A 740 -14.84 7.63 -60.47
CA VAL A 740 -15.92 6.86 -59.87
C VAL A 740 -16.61 6.01 -60.93
N MET A 741 -16.65 4.71 -60.69
CA MET A 741 -17.33 3.72 -61.52
C MET A 741 -18.84 3.73 -61.26
N GLU A 742 -19.62 3.38 -62.27
CA GLU A 742 -21.07 3.24 -62.15
C GLU A 742 -21.42 2.19 -61.07
N THR A 743 -22.18 2.59 -60.04
CA THR A 743 -22.37 1.81 -58.81
C THR A 743 -23.81 1.91 -58.33
N THR A 744 -24.50 0.84 -57.95
CA THR A 744 -25.87 0.99 -57.42
C THR A 744 -25.97 1.58 -56.01
N ASP A 745 -24.83 1.75 -55.31
CA ASP A 745 -24.76 2.32 -53.97
C ASP A 745 -24.22 3.76 -53.97
N TYR A 746 -25.17 4.69 -54.06
CA TYR A 746 -24.96 6.14 -54.02
C TYR A 746 -25.29 6.75 -52.64
N ALA A 747 -25.67 5.93 -51.65
CA ALA A 747 -26.07 6.41 -50.32
C ALA A 747 -24.89 6.46 -49.33
N ARG A 748 -23.92 5.53 -49.45
CA ARG A 748 -22.75 5.50 -48.57
C ARG A 748 -21.60 6.31 -49.18
N PRO A 749 -20.98 7.26 -48.45
CA PRO A 749 -19.81 7.97 -48.94
C PRO A 749 -18.66 6.98 -49.21
N ILE A 750 -17.78 7.37 -50.13
CA ILE A 750 -16.51 6.67 -50.34
C ILE A 750 -15.53 7.16 -49.27
N ILE A 751 -14.84 6.25 -48.57
CA ILE A 751 -13.87 6.60 -47.53
C ILE A 751 -12.47 6.58 -48.15
N PHE A 752 -11.80 7.73 -48.12
CA PHE A 752 -10.42 7.91 -48.51
C PHE A 752 -9.54 7.93 -47.26
N THR A 753 -8.50 7.11 -47.23
CA THR A 753 -7.62 6.96 -46.08
C THR A 753 -6.20 7.32 -46.48
N VAL A 754 -5.55 8.13 -45.64
CA VAL A 754 -4.12 8.45 -45.73
C VAL A 754 -3.44 7.92 -44.48
N GLU A 755 -2.46 7.05 -44.67
CA GLU A 755 -1.59 6.53 -43.61
C GLU A 755 -0.20 7.18 -43.75
N THR A 756 0.40 7.56 -42.63
CA THR A 756 1.69 8.26 -42.58
C THR A 756 2.65 7.56 -41.63
N GLU A 757 3.93 7.53 -42.00
CA GLU A 757 5.00 6.95 -41.20
C GLU A 757 6.32 7.72 -41.38
N LEU A 758 7.25 7.58 -40.44
CA LEU A 758 8.61 8.07 -40.60
C LEU A 758 9.45 7.03 -41.35
N LEU A 759 10.22 7.45 -42.35
CA LEU A 759 11.12 6.57 -43.11
C LEU A 759 12.34 6.14 -42.28
N GLU A 760 12.88 7.07 -41.48
CA GLU A 760 14.02 6.81 -40.61
C GLU A 760 13.54 6.52 -39.18
N LEU A 761 13.30 5.25 -38.86
CA LEU A 761 12.89 4.86 -37.50
C LEU A 761 14.04 4.86 -36.49
N ASP A 762 15.27 4.71 -36.99
CA ASP A 762 16.47 4.45 -36.18
C ASP A 762 17.36 5.66 -35.99
N GLN A 763 17.11 6.73 -36.75
CA GLN A 763 17.81 8.00 -36.71
C GLN A 763 16.77 9.13 -36.81
N GLY A 764 17.04 10.29 -36.22
CA GLY A 764 16.11 11.43 -36.28
C GLY A 764 14.97 11.39 -35.25
N PRO A 765 13.86 12.13 -35.47
CA PRO A 765 12.77 12.25 -34.50
C PRO A 765 11.94 10.96 -34.36
N VAL A 766 11.05 10.93 -33.37
CA VAL A 766 10.03 9.89 -33.17
C VAL A 766 8.62 10.49 -33.25
N LEU A 767 7.64 9.67 -33.61
CA LEU A 767 6.24 10.11 -33.63
C LEU A 767 5.67 10.20 -32.22
N ASP A 768 4.83 11.20 -32.00
CA ASP A 768 4.00 11.32 -30.82
C ASP A 768 2.97 10.17 -30.75
N ASP A 769 3.06 9.33 -29.71
CA ASP A 769 2.16 8.17 -29.54
C ASP A 769 0.68 8.54 -29.40
N SER A 770 0.41 9.78 -28.99
CA SER A 770 -0.94 10.29 -28.78
C SER A 770 -1.54 10.89 -30.05
N TRP A 771 -0.75 11.00 -31.13
CA TRP A 771 -1.17 11.60 -32.40
C TRP A 771 -1.49 10.53 -33.45
N PRO A 772 -2.63 10.64 -34.18
CA PRO A 772 -2.99 9.64 -35.17
C PRO A 772 -2.06 9.67 -36.38
N THR A 773 -1.62 8.49 -36.82
CA THR A 773 -0.86 8.29 -38.07
C THR A 773 -1.75 8.03 -39.28
N THR A 774 -3.06 7.80 -39.05
CA THR A 774 -4.06 7.50 -40.08
C THR A 774 -5.18 8.54 -40.07
N VAL A 775 -5.45 9.15 -41.21
CA VAL A 775 -6.55 10.11 -41.42
C VAL A 775 -7.55 9.53 -42.41
N LYS A 776 -8.84 9.56 -42.05
CA LYS A 776 -9.94 9.07 -42.88
C LYS A 776 -10.89 10.21 -43.23
N THR A 777 -11.16 10.39 -44.53
CA THR A 777 -12.00 11.47 -45.06
C THR A 777 -13.10 10.89 -45.93
N GLN A 778 -14.33 11.39 -45.76
CA GLN A 778 -15.51 10.88 -46.45
C GLN A 778 -15.83 11.72 -47.69
N LEU A 779 -16.10 11.05 -48.81
CA LEU A 779 -16.51 11.65 -50.07
C LEU A 779 -17.98 11.29 -50.40
N PRO A 780 -18.93 12.23 -50.24
CA PRO A 780 -20.37 11.98 -50.43
C PRO A 780 -20.82 12.08 -51.90
N PHE A 781 -22.02 11.57 -52.20
CA PHE A 781 -22.68 11.66 -53.52
C PHE A 781 -23.68 12.84 -53.59
N TRP A 782 -24.00 13.31 -54.80
CA TRP A 782 -24.97 14.39 -55.09
C TRP A 782 -26.43 13.93 -55.01
N ASN A 783 -27.34 14.84 -54.63
CA ASN A 783 -28.67 14.57 -54.09
C ASN A 783 -29.88 14.88 -55.00
N GLY A 784 -29.70 15.46 -56.20
CA GLY A 784 -30.75 15.47 -57.23
C GLY A 784 -31.87 16.52 -57.12
N CYS A 785 -31.69 17.64 -56.42
CA CYS A 785 -32.57 18.82 -56.49
C CYS A 785 -32.16 19.74 -57.68
N ASP A 786 -33.05 20.65 -58.13
CA ASP A 786 -32.74 21.66 -59.18
C ASP A 786 -31.60 22.61 -58.72
N GLU A 787 -31.04 23.42 -59.64
CA GLU A 787 -29.78 24.19 -59.53
C GLU A 787 -29.58 25.01 -58.23
N ASP A 788 -30.65 25.25 -57.47
CA ASP A 788 -30.63 25.97 -56.20
C ASP A 788 -30.38 25.07 -54.97
N ASP A 789 -30.19 23.75 -55.08
CA ASP A 789 -29.89 22.81 -53.97
C ASP A 789 -31.04 22.62 -52.93
N HIS A 790 -32.28 23.10 -53.19
CA HIS A 790 -33.42 23.03 -52.25
C HIS A 790 -34.62 22.26 -52.85
N CYS A 791 -35.05 21.17 -52.19
CA CYS A 791 -36.27 20.42 -52.51
C CYS A 791 -37.45 20.85 -51.59
N VAL A 792 -38.74 20.81 -52.01
CA VAL A 792 -39.91 21.20 -51.16
C VAL A 792 -40.89 20.01 -50.91
N PRO A 793 -40.65 19.18 -49.87
CA PRO A 793 -41.52 18.04 -49.51
C PRO A 793 -42.67 18.41 -48.54
N ASP A 794 -43.60 17.48 -48.29
CA ASP A 794 -44.74 17.64 -47.35
C ASP A 794 -45.06 16.28 -46.67
N LEU A 795 -44.57 16.06 -45.45
CA LEU A 795 -44.56 14.74 -44.76
C LEU A 795 -45.52 14.68 -43.56
N VAL A 796 -46.47 13.73 -43.54
CA VAL A 796 -47.55 13.67 -42.54
C VAL A 796 -47.52 12.39 -41.70
N LEU A 797 -47.58 12.50 -40.36
CA LEU A 797 -47.54 11.40 -39.38
C LEU A 797 -48.80 11.24 -38.52
N GLN A 798 -49.24 10.00 -38.31
CA GLN A 798 -50.33 9.64 -37.38
C GLN A 798 -49.99 8.37 -36.58
N SER A 799 -50.37 8.26 -35.30
CA SER A 799 -50.01 7.12 -34.43
C SER A 799 -51.10 6.69 -33.41
N GLN A 800 -51.02 5.44 -32.93
CA GLN A 800 -51.87 4.86 -31.87
C GLN A 800 -51.13 3.79 -31.02
N THR A 801 -51.44 3.67 -29.71
CA THR A 801 -50.76 2.74 -28.77
C THR A 801 -51.66 1.65 -28.17
N ASP A 802 -51.05 0.58 -27.62
CA ASP A 802 -51.71 -0.59 -27.01
C ASP A 802 -51.75 -0.59 -25.46
N LEU A 803 -51.43 0.54 -24.82
CA LEU A 803 -51.43 0.65 -23.36
C LEU A 803 -52.85 0.80 -22.81
N MET A 804 -53.12 0.08 -21.72
CA MET A 804 -54.42 0.10 -21.06
C MET A 804 -54.57 1.31 -20.13
N ASP A 805 -55.75 1.93 -20.15
CA ASP A 805 -56.12 2.93 -19.15
C ASP A 805 -56.60 2.26 -17.84
N ARG A 806 -56.78 3.07 -16.78
CA ARG A 806 -57.22 2.59 -15.46
C ARG A 806 -58.59 1.90 -15.48
N LYS A 807 -59.50 2.33 -16.36
CA LYS A 807 -60.84 1.72 -16.47
C LYS A 807 -60.76 0.33 -17.10
N GLN A 808 -59.96 0.18 -18.14
CA GLN A 808 -59.71 -1.09 -18.82
C GLN A 808 -59.01 -2.09 -17.91
N PHE A 809 -58.04 -1.64 -17.08
CA PHE A 809 -57.33 -2.49 -16.14
C PHE A 809 -58.23 -2.99 -15.00
N CYS A 810 -58.99 -2.10 -14.36
CA CYS A 810 -59.85 -2.45 -13.24
C CYS A 810 -61.11 -3.25 -13.62
N ALA A 811 -61.44 -3.34 -14.91
CA ALA A 811 -62.53 -4.18 -15.42
C ALA A 811 -62.20 -5.70 -15.38
N GLN A 812 -60.95 -6.09 -15.07
CA GLN A 812 -60.53 -7.49 -14.99
C GLN A 812 -60.91 -8.13 -13.64
N ALA A 813 -61.64 -9.26 -13.67
CA ALA A 813 -62.32 -9.86 -12.50
C ALA A 813 -61.43 -10.20 -11.28
N PHE A 814 -60.15 -10.56 -11.48
CA PHE A 814 -59.22 -10.92 -10.39
C PHE A 814 -58.56 -9.71 -9.71
N ARG A 815 -58.66 -8.51 -10.29
CA ARG A 815 -57.93 -7.31 -9.84
C ARG A 815 -58.79 -6.24 -9.15
N ALA A 816 -60.09 -6.51 -8.99
CA ALA A 816 -61.04 -5.64 -8.30
C ALA A 816 -60.73 -5.40 -6.80
N GLY A 817 -59.82 -6.19 -6.22
CA GLY A 817 -59.39 -6.08 -4.83
C GLY A 817 -58.26 -5.07 -4.55
N SER A 818 -57.56 -4.58 -5.57
CA SER A 818 -56.38 -3.70 -5.38
C SER A 818 -56.79 -2.29 -4.92
N LEU A 819 -55.92 -1.64 -4.13
CA LEU A 819 -56.11 -0.27 -3.64
C LEU A 819 -56.33 0.74 -4.79
N LEU A 820 -55.64 0.53 -5.92
CA LEU A 820 -55.75 1.35 -7.13
C LEU A 820 -57.16 1.33 -7.73
N CYS A 821 -57.86 0.20 -7.68
CA CYS A 821 -59.23 0.07 -8.20
C CYS A 821 -60.31 0.49 -7.20
N ARG A 822 -59.96 0.70 -5.92
CA ARG A 822 -60.85 1.17 -4.85
C ARG A 822 -60.74 2.68 -4.55
N SER A 823 -59.64 3.32 -4.97
CA SER A 823 -59.40 4.74 -4.74
C SER A 823 -60.44 5.63 -5.43
N GLN A 824 -61.02 6.58 -4.69
CA GLN A 824 -61.99 7.58 -5.18
C GLN A 824 -61.35 8.73 -5.96
N THR A 825 -60.02 8.72 -6.17
CA THR A 825 -59.32 9.74 -6.96
C THR A 825 -59.67 9.61 -8.45
N PRO A 826 -60.11 10.70 -9.12
CA PRO A 826 -60.42 10.67 -10.55
C PRO A 826 -59.15 10.30 -11.33
N ALA A 827 -59.25 9.28 -12.19
CA ALA A 827 -58.15 8.86 -13.05
C ALA A 827 -57.83 9.95 -14.08
N GLU A 828 -56.56 10.31 -14.24
CA GLU A 828 -56.16 11.21 -15.32
C GLU A 828 -56.36 10.54 -16.68
N PRO A 829 -56.83 11.26 -17.73
CA PRO A 829 -57.06 10.69 -19.07
C PRO A 829 -55.80 10.07 -19.71
N SER A 830 -54.63 10.58 -19.32
CA SER A 830 -53.29 10.16 -19.77
C SER A 830 -52.68 9.04 -18.92
N GLU A 831 -53.33 8.58 -17.84
CA GLU A 831 -52.81 7.50 -16.98
C GLU A 831 -52.91 6.14 -17.69
N ARG A 832 -51.80 5.38 -17.68
CA ARG A 832 -51.69 4.03 -18.23
C ARG A 832 -51.07 3.09 -17.21
N ILE A 833 -51.57 1.86 -17.17
CA ILE A 833 -51.15 0.85 -16.18
C ILE A 833 -50.27 -0.20 -16.85
N ILE A 834 -49.13 -0.48 -16.22
CA ILE A 834 -48.16 -1.49 -16.63
C ILE A 834 -48.15 -2.64 -15.63
N GLU A 835 -48.50 -3.82 -16.12
CA GLU A 835 -48.48 -5.06 -15.34
C GLU A 835 -47.04 -5.49 -15.02
N GLY A 836 -46.82 -6.10 -13.86
CA GLY A 836 -45.47 -6.44 -13.37
C GLY A 836 -44.67 -7.39 -14.27
N SER A 837 -45.34 -8.13 -15.16
CA SER A 837 -44.76 -9.07 -16.13
C SER A 837 -44.72 -8.54 -17.58
N ARG A 838 -45.32 -7.38 -17.87
CA ARG A 838 -45.41 -6.84 -19.24
C ARG A 838 -44.08 -6.23 -19.67
N LYS A 839 -43.47 -6.83 -20.69
CA LYS A 839 -42.14 -6.42 -21.20
C LYS A 839 -42.18 -5.46 -22.38
N ARG A 840 -43.29 -5.39 -23.12
CA ARG A 840 -43.36 -4.67 -24.40
C ARG A 840 -44.59 -3.78 -24.53
N MET A 841 -44.43 -2.73 -25.34
CA MET A 841 -45.44 -1.78 -25.80
C MET A 841 -45.35 -1.66 -27.33
N VAL A 842 -46.48 -1.44 -27.99
CA VAL A 842 -46.57 -1.32 -29.45
C VAL A 842 -47.20 0.01 -29.85
N VAL A 843 -46.65 0.63 -30.89
CA VAL A 843 -47.19 1.85 -31.52
C VAL A 843 -47.40 1.60 -33.01
N ASP A 844 -48.63 1.76 -33.48
CA ASP A 844 -48.97 1.67 -34.90
C ASP A 844 -48.93 3.07 -35.53
N VAL A 845 -48.23 3.24 -36.65
CA VAL A 845 -47.90 4.53 -37.28
C VAL A 845 -48.24 4.54 -38.77
N ARG A 846 -48.76 5.66 -39.28
CA ARG A 846 -49.01 5.93 -40.71
C ARG A 846 -48.24 7.17 -41.15
N LEU A 847 -47.50 7.07 -42.27
CA LEU A 847 -46.70 8.13 -42.89
C LEU A 847 -47.12 8.36 -44.35
N GLU A 848 -47.22 9.62 -44.77
CA GLU A 848 -47.62 10.03 -46.13
C GLU A 848 -46.74 11.21 -46.61
N ASN A 849 -46.23 11.18 -47.85
CA ASN A 849 -45.60 12.33 -48.52
C ASN A 849 -46.59 12.90 -49.56
N ARG A 850 -47.03 14.15 -49.39
CA ARG A 850 -47.99 14.83 -50.27
C ARG A 850 -47.34 15.81 -51.26
N GLY A 851 -46.05 16.14 -51.08
CA GLY A 851 -45.29 17.16 -51.81
C GLY A 851 -44.31 16.59 -52.85
N GLU A 852 -43.16 17.26 -53.06
CA GLU A 852 -42.09 16.81 -53.96
C GLU A 852 -41.26 15.65 -53.37
N ASN A 853 -40.19 15.22 -54.05
CA ASN A 853 -39.33 14.15 -53.54
C ASN A 853 -38.64 14.59 -52.24
N ALA A 854 -38.88 13.84 -51.16
CA ALA A 854 -38.24 14.10 -49.88
C ALA A 854 -36.86 13.42 -49.88
N TYR A 855 -35.82 14.18 -50.21
CA TYR A 855 -34.45 13.69 -50.18
C TYR A 855 -33.98 13.48 -48.74
N GLY A 856 -33.31 12.36 -48.48
CA GLY A 856 -32.82 12.03 -47.15
C GLY A 856 -33.92 11.89 -46.10
N ALA A 857 -35.15 11.53 -46.52
CA ALA A 857 -36.29 11.35 -45.61
C ALA A 857 -35.94 10.40 -44.46
N GLN A 858 -36.05 10.91 -43.24
CA GLN A 858 -35.66 10.24 -42.02
C GLN A 858 -36.79 10.31 -41.00
N LEU A 859 -37.10 9.15 -40.41
CA LEU A 859 -37.96 9.04 -39.24
C LEU A 859 -37.05 9.04 -38.00
N ASN A 860 -37.12 10.13 -37.24
CA ASN A 860 -36.50 10.27 -35.94
C ASN A 860 -37.48 9.83 -34.85
N ILE A 861 -37.10 8.78 -34.12
CA ILE A 861 -37.85 8.22 -33.00
C ILE A 861 -37.07 8.58 -31.74
N THR A 862 -37.62 9.49 -30.94
CA THR A 862 -37.09 9.80 -29.62
C THR A 862 -38.00 9.18 -28.58
N ASN A 863 -37.45 8.39 -27.68
CA ASN A 863 -38.21 7.76 -26.61
C ASN A 863 -37.62 8.07 -25.23
N THR A 864 -38.43 7.98 -24.18
CA THR A 864 -37.93 8.13 -22.82
C THR A 864 -37.00 6.97 -22.42
N PRO A 865 -36.05 7.20 -21.49
CA PRO A 865 -35.06 6.21 -21.06
C PRO A 865 -35.59 4.87 -20.51
N ASN A 866 -36.85 4.83 -20.08
CA ASN A 866 -37.55 3.63 -19.63
C ASN A 866 -38.05 2.73 -20.78
N LEU A 867 -37.90 3.16 -22.03
CA LEU A 867 -38.18 2.37 -23.23
C LEU A 867 -36.90 2.08 -24.02
N ARG A 868 -36.91 0.94 -24.72
CA ARG A 868 -35.91 0.55 -25.69
C ARG A 868 -36.60 0.16 -26.98
N PHE A 869 -36.28 0.86 -28.06
CA PHE A 869 -36.75 0.47 -29.39
C PHE A 869 -36.26 -0.95 -29.74
N SER A 870 -37.19 -1.84 -30.07
CA SER A 870 -36.96 -3.26 -30.37
C SER A 870 -36.95 -3.51 -31.88
N SER A 871 -38.05 -3.18 -32.57
CA SER A 871 -38.20 -3.47 -33.99
C SER A 871 -39.19 -2.52 -34.67
N LEU A 872 -39.10 -2.43 -36.01
CA LEU A 872 -40.09 -1.80 -36.89
C LEU A 872 -40.56 -2.84 -37.91
N ILE A 873 -41.88 -2.98 -38.05
CA ILE A 873 -42.51 -3.95 -38.94
C ILE A 873 -43.46 -3.20 -39.88
N VAL A 874 -43.18 -3.19 -41.18
CA VAL A 874 -44.07 -2.60 -42.19
C VAL A 874 -45.29 -3.51 -42.40
N LYS A 875 -46.51 -2.95 -42.34
CA LYS A 875 -47.77 -3.74 -42.38
C LYS A 875 -48.32 -3.95 -43.79
N ASP A 876 -48.01 -3.04 -44.72
CA ASP A 876 -48.55 -3.04 -46.09
C ASP A 876 -47.51 -3.58 -47.09
N ASN A 877 -47.95 -4.16 -48.22
CA ASN A 877 -47.08 -4.54 -49.34
C ASN A 877 -46.60 -3.31 -50.16
N SER A 878 -46.23 -2.21 -49.49
CA SER A 878 -45.73 -0.99 -50.15
C SER A 878 -44.30 -1.18 -50.67
N GLU A 879 -43.95 -0.55 -51.80
CA GLU A 879 -42.56 -0.49 -52.30
C GLU A 879 -41.61 0.35 -51.42
N ILE A 880 -42.13 0.97 -50.35
CA ILE A 880 -41.40 1.83 -49.42
C ILE A 880 -40.62 0.96 -48.43
N HIS A 881 -39.29 1.07 -48.46
CA HIS A 881 -38.40 0.38 -47.53
C HIS A 881 -37.98 1.31 -46.40
N ILE A 882 -38.04 0.84 -45.14
CA ILE A 882 -37.59 1.60 -43.97
C ILE A 882 -36.43 0.86 -43.34
N ASP A 883 -35.24 1.45 -43.35
CA ASP A 883 -34.01 0.88 -42.79
C ASP A 883 -33.55 1.72 -41.58
N CYS A 884 -33.70 1.14 -40.39
CA CYS A 884 -33.33 1.79 -39.13
C CYS A 884 -31.87 1.52 -38.78
N ARG A 885 -31.05 2.57 -38.74
CA ARG A 885 -29.65 2.46 -38.33
C ARG A 885 -29.48 2.85 -36.87
N SER A 886 -28.59 2.15 -36.17
CA SER A 886 -28.20 2.56 -34.83
C SER A 886 -27.04 3.54 -34.93
N GLU A 887 -27.32 4.85 -34.86
CA GLU A 887 -26.24 5.82 -34.71
C GLU A 887 -25.61 5.71 -33.31
N ASN A 888 -24.28 5.63 -33.25
CA ASN A 888 -23.51 5.30 -32.04
C ASN A 888 -23.50 6.40 -30.95
N ARG A 889 -24.36 7.42 -31.01
CA ARG A 889 -24.23 8.60 -30.13
C ARG A 889 -25.36 8.86 -29.15
N ARG A 890 -26.58 8.31 -29.31
CA ARG A 890 -27.69 8.54 -28.35
C ARG A 890 -28.57 7.29 -28.18
N LYS A 891 -28.66 6.77 -26.95
CA LYS A 891 -29.24 5.45 -26.63
C LYS A 891 -30.76 5.35 -26.83
N TYR A 892 -31.47 6.48 -26.84
CA TYR A 892 -32.93 6.59 -26.86
C TYR A 892 -33.46 7.36 -28.07
N GLU A 893 -32.61 7.55 -29.07
CA GLU A 893 -32.95 8.14 -30.34
C GLU A 893 -32.62 7.11 -31.42
N LYS A 894 -33.55 6.94 -32.37
CA LYS A 894 -33.36 6.08 -33.54
C LYS A 894 -33.73 6.87 -34.78
N SER A 895 -32.79 6.96 -35.71
CA SER A 895 -33.08 7.48 -37.05
C SER A 895 -33.25 6.31 -38.01
N CYS A 896 -34.35 6.34 -38.76
CA CYS A 896 -34.66 5.37 -39.79
C CYS A 896 -34.77 6.05 -41.15
N ASN A 897 -34.00 5.55 -42.11
CA ASN A 897 -34.05 6.05 -43.47
C ASN A 897 -35.29 5.50 -44.18
N ILE A 898 -36.08 6.39 -44.76
CA ILE A 898 -37.27 6.04 -45.52
C ILE A 898 -36.92 6.09 -47.02
N SER A 899 -36.89 4.92 -47.66
CA SER A 899 -36.66 4.73 -49.11
C SER A 899 -35.45 5.50 -49.65
N ALA A 900 -34.23 5.03 -49.36
CA ALA A 900 -33.01 5.67 -49.85
C ALA A 900 -32.92 5.65 -51.39
N PRO A 901 -32.59 6.77 -52.07
CA PRO A 901 -32.17 8.06 -51.51
C PRO A 901 -33.28 9.10 -51.27
N PHE A 902 -34.53 8.87 -51.70
CA PHE A 902 -35.65 9.78 -51.46
C PHE A 902 -37.01 9.06 -51.38
N MET A 903 -37.91 9.58 -50.54
CA MET A 903 -39.32 9.18 -50.55
C MET A 903 -40.05 9.91 -51.69
N ARG A 904 -40.60 9.14 -52.63
CA ARG A 904 -41.27 9.68 -53.83
C ARG A 904 -42.47 10.57 -53.44
N ALA A 905 -42.69 11.59 -54.25
CA ALA A 905 -43.90 12.41 -54.22
C ALA A 905 -45.18 11.54 -54.21
N LYS A 906 -46.17 11.90 -53.37
CA LYS A 906 -47.51 11.26 -53.27
C LYS A 906 -47.53 9.80 -52.81
N SER A 907 -46.55 9.37 -52.01
CA SER A 907 -46.43 7.99 -51.52
C SER A 907 -46.85 7.86 -50.04
N GLN A 908 -47.32 6.67 -49.60
CA GLN A 908 -47.73 6.42 -48.21
C GLN A 908 -47.32 5.02 -47.70
N VAL A 909 -47.13 4.87 -46.38
CA VAL A 909 -46.77 3.60 -45.71
C VAL A 909 -47.35 3.50 -44.28
N THR A 910 -47.78 2.30 -43.89
CA THR A 910 -48.17 1.96 -42.51
C THR A 910 -47.19 0.97 -41.89
N PHE A 911 -46.72 1.24 -40.67
CA PHE A 911 -45.77 0.38 -39.96
C PHE A 911 -46.04 0.34 -38.44
N ARG A 912 -45.47 -0.67 -37.78
CA ARG A 912 -45.59 -0.94 -36.35
C ARG A 912 -44.23 -0.80 -35.68
N LEU A 913 -44.17 -0.03 -34.60
CA LEU A 913 -43.00 0.12 -33.73
C LEU A 913 -43.20 -0.71 -32.47
N GLU A 914 -42.22 -1.56 -32.15
CA GLU A 914 -42.18 -2.31 -30.90
C GLU A 914 -41.15 -1.71 -29.95
N PHE A 915 -41.56 -1.46 -28.72
CA PHE A 915 -40.69 -1.00 -27.64
C PHE A 915 -40.67 -2.02 -26.50
N GLU A 916 -39.49 -2.27 -25.95
CA GLU A 916 -39.28 -3.06 -24.74
C GLU A 916 -39.06 -2.12 -23.55
N PHE A 917 -39.74 -2.38 -22.43
CA PHE A 917 -39.51 -1.63 -21.21
C PHE A 917 -38.14 -1.97 -20.61
N SER A 918 -37.46 -0.95 -20.09
CA SER A 918 -36.20 -1.11 -19.38
C SER A 918 -36.42 -1.77 -18.02
N ASN A 919 -35.61 -2.79 -17.72
CA ASN A 919 -35.59 -3.43 -16.40
C ASN A 919 -34.71 -2.69 -15.37
N SER A 920 -34.16 -1.53 -15.72
CA SER A 920 -33.22 -0.77 -14.88
C SER A 920 -33.56 0.71 -14.74
N VAL A 921 -34.37 1.26 -15.65
CA VAL A 921 -34.76 2.67 -15.66
C VAL A 921 -36.27 2.76 -15.49
N LEU A 922 -36.69 3.26 -14.33
CA LEU A 922 -38.10 3.41 -13.97
C LEU A 922 -38.48 4.89 -14.07
N LEU A 923 -39.47 5.22 -14.91
CA LEU A 923 -40.03 6.57 -15.03
C LEU A 923 -41.54 6.50 -14.89
N ASP A 924 -42.12 7.48 -14.23
CA ASP A 924 -43.57 7.66 -14.01
C ASP A 924 -44.32 8.16 -15.26
N HIS A 925 -43.63 8.29 -16.38
CA HIS A 925 -44.21 8.67 -17.65
C HIS A 925 -43.48 7.98 -18.80
N VAL A 926 -44.13 7.99 -19.96
CA VAL A 926 -43.53 7.62 -21.23
C VAL A 926 -43.76 8.76 -22.20
N LYS A 927 -42.71 9.15 -22.90
CA LYS A 927 -42.78 10.06 -24.03
C LYS A 927 -42.14 9.41 -25.24
N ILE A 928 -42.88 9.31 -26.33
CA ILE A 928 -42.37 8.88 -27.64
C ILE A 928 -42.70 10.02 -28.61
N MET A 929 -41.67 10.66 -29.11
CA MET A 929 -41.76 11.67 -30.15
C MET A 929 -41.32 11.04 -31.46
N LEU A 930 -42.24 11.00 -32.42
CA LEU A 930 -41.95 10.62 -33.79
C LEU A 930 -41.89 11.92 -34.59
N GLU A 931 -40.76 12.15 -35.25
CA GLU A 931 -40.56 13.30 -36.12
C GLU A 931 -40.04 12.78 -37.46
N VAL A 932 -40.67 13.20 -38.55
CA VAL A 932 -40.15 12.91 -39.89
C VAL A 932 -39.55 14.18 -40.46
N THR A 933 -38.30 14.07 -40.92
CA THR A 933 -37.50 15.16 -41.46
C THR A 933 -37.00 14.80 -42.85
N SER A 934 -36.75 15.82 -43.66
CA SER A 934 -36.07 15.69 -44.94
C SER A 934 -35.12 16.87 -45.16
N GLU A 935 -34.22 16.78 -46.13
CA GLU A 935 -33.23 17.83 -46.41
C GLU A 935 -33.81 19.02 -47.22
N GLY A 936 -35.13 19.10 -47.35
CA GLY A 936 -35.86 20.13 -48.09
C GLY A 936 -36.64 21.11 -47.21
N GLU A 937 -37.10 22.22 -47.78
CA GLU A 937 -37.95 23.21 -47.09
C GLU A 937 -39.40 22.71 -47.12
N GLU A 938 -39.92 22.25 -45.97
CA GLU A 938 -41.26 21.64 -45.90
C GLU A 938 -42.40 22.66 -45.80
N VAL A 939 -43.51 22.36 -46.48
CA VAL A 939 -44.68 23.27 -46.57
C VAL A 939 -45.38 23.41 -45.22
N VAL A 940 -45.51 22.29 -44.49
CA VAL A 940 -46.24 22.22 -43.23
C VAL A 940 -45.40 21.40 -42.26
N LEU A 941 -44.91 22.02 -41.17
CA LEU A 941 -43.97 21.35 -40.25
C LEU A 941 -44.65 20.65 -39.06
N HIS A 942 -45.91 20.98 -38.77
CA HIS A 942 -46.56 20.60 -37.52
C HIS A 942 -47.20 19.21 -37.55
N ASP A 943 -47.50 18.68 -38.73
CA ASP A 943 -48.04 17.34 -38.93
C ASP A 943 -46.95 16.29 -39.24
N ASN A 944 -45.69 16.72 -39.30
CA ASN A 944 -44.50 15.88 -39.30
C ASN A 944 -44.20 15.25 -37.93
N ILE A 945 -44.87 15.73 -36.88
CA ILE A 945 -44.57 15.38 -35.50
C ILE A 945 -45.77 14.68 -34.86
N ASN A 946 -45.50 13.55 -34.22
CA ASN A 946 -46.46 12.87 -33.36
C ASN A 946 -45.88 12.71 -31.95
N ASP A 947 -46.47 13.42 -30.97
CA ASP A 947 -46.05 13.40 -29.56
C ASP A 947 -46.99 12.50 -28.73
N ILE A 948 -46.49 11.32 -28.34
CA ILE A 948 -47.18 10.37 -27.48
C ILE A 948 -46.66 10.55 -26.05
N SER A 949 -47.49 11.10 -25.16
CA SER A 949 -47.14 11.33 -23.75
C SER A 949 -48.19 10.77 -22.81
N TYR A 950 -47.80 9.80 -21.96
CA TYR A 950 -48.67 9.18 -20.95
C TYR A 950 -47.98 9.09 -19.59
N THR A 951 -48.77 9.16 -18.53
CA THR A 951 -48.32 8.90 -17.14
C THR A 951 -48.45 7.40 -16.86
N LEU A 952 -47.45 6.78 -16.24
CA LEU A 952 -47.35 5.34 -16.00
C LEU A 952 -47.48 5.00 -14.51
N LYS A 953 -48.27 3.95 -14.22
CA LYS A 953 -48.28 3.25 -12.94
C LYS A 953 -47.89 1.78 -13.12
N TYR A 954 -46.93 1.30 -12.32
CA TYR A 954 -46.39 -0.06 -12.40
C TYR A 954 -46.87 -0.92 -11.24
N GLU A 955 -47.30 -2.15 -11.54
CA GLU A 955 -47.63 -3.17 -10.55
C GLU A 955 -46.33 -3.81 -10.00
N ALA A 956 -46.11 -3.75 -8.69
CA ALA A 956 -44.95 -4.35 -8.02
C ALA A 956 -45.26 -5.77 -7.51
N ASP A 957 -44.55 -6.77 -8.03
CA ASP A 957 -44.75 -8.19 -7.68
C ASP A 957 -43.69 -8.66 -6.68
N LEU A 958 -44.11 -8.90 -5.43
CA LEU A 958 -43.22 -9.11 -4.27
C LEU A 958 -43.57 -10.40 -3.51
N LEU A 959 -42.53 -11.13 -3.10
CA LEU A 959 -42.59 -12.21 -2.13
C LEU A 959 -41.89 -11.80 -0.82
N PHE A 960 -42.65 -11.68 0.26
CA PHE A 960 -42.14 -11.32 1.59
C PHE A 960 -42.21 -12.52 2.56
N THR A 961 -41.07 -12.97 3.06
CA THR A 961 -40.90 -14.15 3.93
C THR A 961 -40.06 -13.85 5.18
N ARG A 962 -40.01 -14.80 6.12
CA ARG A 962 -39.30 -14.68 7.42
C ARG A 962 -38.68 -16.01 7.85
N ASP A 963 -37.58 -15.94 8.59
CA ASP A 963 -36.92 -17.09 9.23
C ASP A 963 -36.30 -16.68 10.58
N PHE A 964 -36.14 -17.62 11.53
CA PHE A 964 -35.59 -17.32 12.87
C PHE A 964 -35.06 -18.55 13.61
N TYR A 965 -34.00 -18.35 14.40
CA TYR A 965 -33.40 -19.38 15.25
C TYR A 965 -32.88 -18.77 16.56
N PRO A 966 -33.03 -19.45 17.72
CA PRO A 966 -33.86 -20.64 17.94
C PRO A 966 -35.35 -20.29 17.99
N THR A 967 -36.24 -21.28 17.83
CA THR A 967 -37.69 -21.08 17.92
C THR A 967 -38.19 -20.96 19.36
N ARG A 968 -37.47 -21.53 20.33
CA ARG A 968 -37.80 -21.51 21.75
C ARG A 968 -36.56 -21.46 22.66
N TYR A 969 -36.72 -20.88 23.86
CA TYR A 969 -35.77 -20.93 24.97
C TYR A 969 -36.39 -21.62 26.19
N GLU A 970 -35.60 -22.44 26.87
CA GLU A 970 -35.97 -23.08 28.14
C GLU A 970 -35.07 -22.50 29.25
N LEU A 971 -35.67 -21.90 30.28
CA LEU A 971 -34.96 -21.25 31.38
C LEU A 971 -35.08 -22.05 32.68
N LYS A 972 -33.95 -22.28 33.33
CA LYS A 972 -33.85 -22.93 34.64
C LYS A 972 -34.39 -22.02 35.75
N PRO A 973 -35.12 -22.59 36.74
CA PRO A 973 -35.67 -21.81 37.85
C PRO A 973 -34.64 -21.39 38.91
N ASP A 974 -33.44 -21.99 38.95
CA ASP A 974 -32.41 -21.73 39.95
C ASP A 974 -31.08 -21.29 39.32
N LEU A 975 -30.68 -20.04 39.56
CA LEU A 975 -29.33 -19.54 39.36
C LEU A 975 -28.79 -19.14 40.74
N SER A 976 -27.90 -19.97 41.29
CA SER A 976 -27.08 -19.62 42.45
C SER A 976 -26.16 -18.45 42.08
N LEU A 977 -26.27 -17.33 42.79
CA LEU A 977 -25.53 -16.08 42.59
C LEU A 977 -24.02 -16.17 42.91
N GLU A 978 -23.37 -17.33 42.72
CA GLU A 978 -21.95 -17.53 43.01
C GLU A 978 -21.06 -17.68 41.77
N GLU A 979 -21.62 -17.78 40.56
CA GLU A 979 -20.84 -17.68 39.31
C GLU A 979 -21.50 -16.68 38.33
N PRO A 980 -20.80 -15.64 37.86
CA PRO A 980 -21.30 -14.78 36.80
C PRO A 980 -21.23 -15.56 35.49
N SER A 981 -22.32 -16.25 35.12
CA SER A 981 -22.43 -16.84 33.79
C SER A 981 -22.60 -15.71 32.77
N ASP A 982 -21.53 -15.35 32.06
CA ASP A 982 -21.52 -14.44 30.90
C ASP A 982 -22.34 -14.95 29.67
N PHE A 983 -23.19 -15.95 29.86
CA PHE A 983 -23.93 -16.63 28.80
C PHE A 983 -25.37 -16.13 28.67
N ASN A 984 -25.55 -14.99 27.99
CA ASN A 984 -26.85 -14.61 27.43
C ASN A 984 -27.08 -15.40 26.12
N PRO A 985 -28.18 -16.18 25.99
CA PRO A 985 -28.35 -17.06 24.83
C PRO A 985 -28.67 -16.26 23.54
N PRO A 986 -28.09 -16.65 22.38
CA PRO A 986 -28.14 -15.85 21.15
C PRO A 986 -29.39 -16.12 20.31
N PHE A 987 -30.04 -15.06 19.81
CA PHE A 987 -31.11 -15.14 18.82
C PHE A 987 -30.68 -14.56 17.46
N ASN A 988 -31.29 -15.04 16.39
CA ASN A 988 -31.11 -14.53 15.04
C ASN A 988 -32.47 -14.46 14.31
N PHE A 989 -32.84 -13.28 13.84
CA PHE A 989 -34.06 -13.02 13.07
C PHE A 989 -33.70 -12.61 11.65
N THR A 990 -34.31 -13.26 10.66
CA THR A 990 -34.10 -12.98 9.24
C THR A 990 -35.42 -12.65 8.55
N PHE A 991 -35.48 -11.52 7.84
CA PHE A 991 -36.59 -11.15 6.97
C PHE A 991 -36.08 -11.10 5.53
N GLN A 992 -36.75 -11.80 4.61
CA GLN A 992 -36.34 -11.88 3.22
C GLN A 992 -37.43 -11.30 2.32
N ILE A 993 -37.04 -10.41 1.41
CA ILE A 993 -37.92 -9.78 0.43
C ILE A 993 -37.37 -10.10 -0.95
N GLN A 994 -38.20 -10.68 -1.80
CA GLN A 994 -37.84 -11.06 -3.16
C GLN A 994 -38.76 -10.36 -4.17
N ASN A 995 -38.17 -9.74 -5.19
CA ASN A 995 -38.90 -9.16 -6.32
C ASN A 995 -39.12 -10.24 -7.39
N LEU A 996 -40.38 -10.56 -7.67
CA LEU A 996 -40.78 -11.52 -8.71
C LEU A 996 -41.07 -10.84 -10.06
N GLY A 997 -41.20 -9.50 -10.07
CA GLY A 997 -41.55 -8.69 -11.23
C GLY A 997 -40.36 -8.37 -12.15
N TYR A 998 -40.70 -7.93 -13.37
CA TYR A 998 -39.71 -7.50 -14.37
C TYR A 998 -39.11 -6.12 -14.07
N PHE A 999 -39.81 -5.28 -13.28
CA PHE A 999 -39.40 -3.93 -12.93
C PHE A 999 -38.68 -3.86 -11.57
N PRO A 1000 -37.64 -3.02 -11.42
CA PRO A 1000 -36.94 -2.84 -10.17
C PRO A 1000 -37.78 -1.99 -9.21
N ILE A 1001 -37.86 -2.41 -7.95
CA ILE A 1001 -38.65 -1.73 -6.93
C ILE A 1001 -37.74 -0.78 -6.15
N GLN A 1002 -38.13 0.49 -6.11
CA GLN A 1002 -37.38 1.56 -5.45
C GLN A 1002 -38.14 2.09 -4.24
N ASP A 1003 -37.37 2.51 -3.23
CA ASP A 1003 -37.84 3.14 -2.00
C ASP A 1003 -38.86 2.31 -1.21
N LEU A 1004 -38.74 0.99 -1.27
CA LEU A 1004 -39.58 0.08 -0.49
C LEU A 1004 -39.27 0.25 0.99
N GLN A 1005 -40.26 0.69 1.77
CA GLN A 1005 -40.07 0.90 3.20
C GLN A 1005 -40.37 -0.39 3.96
N LEU A 1006 -39.34 -0.94 4.60
CA LEU A 1006 -39.45 -2.06 5.52
C LEU A 1006 -39.36 -1.54 6.95
N TYR A 1007 -40.41 -1.80 7.73
CA TYR A 1007 -40.49 -1.47 9.15
C TYR A 1007 -40.48 -2.73 9.97
N ILE A 1008 -39.53 -2.86 10.90
CA ILE A 1008 -39.44 -3.97 11.85
C ILE A 1008 -39.53 -3.40 13.27
N ALA A 1009 -40.48 -3.87 14.06
CA ALA A 1009 -40.63 -3.48 15.47
C ALA A 1009 -40.22 -4.66 16.37
N ILE A 1010 -39.10 -4.50 17.08
CA ILE A 1010 -38.51 -5.52 17.95
C ILE A 1010 -38.80 -5.17 19.41
N PRO A 1011 -39.41 -6.04 20.21
CA PRO A 1011 -39.68 -5.78 21.63
C PRO A 1011 -38.40 -5.87 22.47
N GLU A 1012 -37.59 -4.80 22.50
CA GLU A 1012 -36.30 -4.76 23.22
C GLU A 1012 -36.50 -4.53 24.72
N VAL A 1013 -37.47 -3.70 25.11
CA VAL A 1013 -37.64 -3.25 26.50
C VAL A 1013 -39.11 -3.39 26.93
N THR A 1014 -39.38 -3.80 28.17
CA THR A 1014 -40.74 -3.77 28.72
C THR A 1014 -41.26 -2.35 28.95
N LYS A 1015 -42.56 -2.18 29.23
CA LYS A 1015 -43.14 -0.85 29.54
C LYS A 1015 -42.49 -0.16 30.74
N ASN A 1016 -41.99 -0.92 31.71
CA ASN A 1016 -41.35 -0.36 32.91
C ASN A 1016 -39.81 -0.24 32.79
N GLY A 1017 -39.25 -0.35 31.57
CA GLY A 1017 -37.84 -0.06 31.31
C GLY A 1017 -36.87 -1.23 31.49
N ASN A 1018 -37.35 -2.47 31.54
CA ASN A 1018 -36.50 -3.66 31.68
C ASN A 1018 -36.06 -4.19 30.31
N GLN A 1019 -34.75 -4.34 30.11
CA GLN A 1019 -34.18 -4.79 28.83
C GLN A 1019 -34.33 -6.31 28.64
N LEU A 1020 -35.08 -6.73 27.63
CA LEU A 1020 -35.36 -8.14 27.31
C LEU A 1020 -34.37 -8.69 26.28
N LEU A 1021 -34.18 -7.97 25.18
CA LEU A 1021 -33.28 -8.35 24.10
C LEU A 1021 -32.11 -7.38 24.04
N GLN A 1022 -30.92 -7.89 23.75
CA GLN A 1022 -29.74 -7.09 23.49
C GLN A 1022 -29.28 -7.37 22.06
N ILE A 1023 -29.56 -6.44 21.14
CA ILE A 1023 -29.10 -6.55 19.76
C ILE A 1023 -27.58 -6.32 19.73
N ARG A 1024 -26.83 -7.20 19.08
CA ARG A 1024 -25.35 -7.11 18.96
C ARG A 1024 -24.90 -6.95 17.52
N ASP A 1025 -25.63 -7.55 16.60
CA ASP A 1025 -25.29 -7.61 15.20
C ASP A 1025 -26.51 -7.25 14.35
N PHE A 1026 -26.28 -6.44 13.34
CA PHE A 1026 -27.30 -5.98 12.41
C PHE A 1026 -26.68 -5.94 11.01
N HIS A 1027 -27.25 -6.74 10.11
CA HIS A 1027 -26.72 -6.90 8.76
C HIS A 1027 -27.84 -6.86 7.72
N ILE A 1028 -27.58 -6.18 6.61
CA ILE A 1028 -28.39 -6.22 5.41
C ILE A 1028 -27.50 -6.65 4.24
N ASP A 1029 -27.99 -7.56 3.40
CA ASP A 1029 -27.26 -7.95 2.19
C ASP A 1029 -27.00 -6.70 1.33
N GLN A 1030 -25.75 -6.50 0.90
CA GLN A 1030 -25.35 -5.31 0.16
C GLN A 1030 -25.90 -5.34 -1.28
N VAL A 1031 -27.12 -4.84 -1.44
CA VAL A 1031 -27.76 -4.54 -2.74
C VAL A 1031 -27.79 -3.04 -2.92
N GLY A 1032 -27.20 -2.53 -4.01
CA GLY A 1032 -26.92 -1.12 -4.23
C GLY A 1032 -28.09 -0.18 -3.94
N GLY A 1033 -27.89 0.74 -2.99
CA GLY A 1033 -28.87 1.77 -2.58
C GLY A 1033 -29.78 1.39 -1.41
N SER A 1034 -29.78 0.13 -0.96
CA SER A 1034 -30.50 -0.27 0.25
C SER A 1034 -29.76 0.19 1.50
N HIS A 1035 -30.47 0.84 2.43
CA HIS A 1035 -29.89 1.29 3.69
C HIS A 1035 -30.91 1.15 4.81
N CYS A 1036 -30.41 0.84 6.01
CA CYS A 1036 -31.22 0.76 7.21
C CYS A 1036 -30.63 1.69 8.26
N ILE A 1037 -31.50 2.29 9.06
CA ILE A 1037 -31.08 2.99 10.26
C ILE A 1037 -30.79 1.90 11.30
N PRO A 1038 -29.55 1.74 11.76
CA PRO A 1038 -29.23 0.73 12.77
C PRO A 1038 -30.02 1.03 14.05
N PRO A 1039 -30.41 0.00 14.81
CA PRO A 1039 -31.14 0.18 16.06
C PRO A 1039 -30.35 1.08 17.02
N GLN A 1040 -30.92 2.22 17.43
CA GLN A 1040 -30.32 3.10 18.41
C GLN A 1040 -30.66 2.63 19.82
N HIS A 1041 -29.66 2.15 20.55
CA HIS A 1041 -29.85 1.68 21.93
C HIS A 1041 -30.03 2.85 22.89
N VAL A 1042 -31.08 2.79 23.71
CA VAL A 1042 -31.22 3.71 24.84
C VAL A 1042 -30.87 2.95 26.12
N ALA A 1043 -29.64 3.11 26.60
CA ALA A 1043 -29.17 2.46 27.83
C ALA A 1043 -29.95 2.96 29.05
N HIS A 1044 -30.88 2.15 29.57
CA HIS A 1044 -31.58 2.42 30.82
C HIS A 1044 -30.99 1.54 31.92
N SER A 1045 -30.30 2.16 32.89
CA SER A 1045 -29.53 1.46 33.92
C SER A 1045 -30.31 1.17 35.21
N ARG A 1046 -31.66 1.11 35.17
CA ARG A 1046 -32.47 0.79 36.34
C ARG A 1046 -33.60 -0.19 36.00
N ALA A 1047 -33.40 -1.45 36.37
CA ALA A 1047 -34.47 -2.44 36.40
C ALA A 1047 -35.51 -2.03 37.45
N SER A 1048 -36.77 -1.98 37.06
CA SER A 1048 -37.89 -1.76 37.98
C SER A 1048 -38.75 -3.03 38.04
N PRO A 1049 -39.24 -3.45 39.22
CA PRO A 1049 -39.98 -4.70 39.32
C PRO A 1049 -41.28 -4.66 38.51
N GLU A 1050 -41.50 -5.68 37.67
CA GLU A 1050 -42.67 -5.80 36.79
C GLU A 1050 -43.18 -7.24 36.82
N ASP A 1051 -44.49 -7.43 37.05
CA ASP A 1051 -45.09 -8.76 37.13
C ASP A 1051 -45.62 -9.22 35.76
N LEU A 1052 -44.89 -10.13 35.11
CA LEU A 1052 -45.26 -10.72 33.82
C LEU A 1052 -46.10 -12.01 33.93
N SER A 1053 -46.53 -12.42 35.13
CA SER A 1053 -47.26 -13.69 35.34
C SER A 1053 -48.58 -13.81 34.55
N ARG A 1054 -49.23 -12.67 34.26
CA ARG A 1054 -50.51 -12.60 33.51
C ARG A 1054 -50.33 -12.26 32.03
N THR A 1055 -49.10 -12.07 31.57
CA THR A 1055 -48.79 -11.62 30.20
C THR A 1055 -48.18 -12.77 29.43
N SER A 1056 -48.98 -13.43 28.58
CA SER A 1056 -48.49 -14.54 27.75
C SER A 1056 -47.74 -14.09 26.50
N ARG A 1057 -47.94 -12.84 26.05
CA ARG A 1057 -47.40 -12.32 24.79
C ARG A 1057 -46.97 -10.86 24.91
N LEU A 1058 -45.76 -10.57 24.45
CA LEU A 1058 -45.15 -9.25 24.37
C LEU A 1058 -44.98 -8.86 22.90
N ASN A 1059 -45.52 -7.71 22.52
CA ASN A 1059 -45.55 -7.18 21.16
C ASN A 1059 -45.47 -5.64 21.18
N TYR A 1060 -45.58 -5.00 20.01
CA TYR A 1060 -45.50 -3.54 19.89
C TYR A 1060 -46.54 -2.74 20.71
N SER A 1061 -47.66 -3.34 21.10
CA SER A 1061 -48.73 -2.66 21.86
C SER A 1061 -48.48 -2.61 23.37
N ASN A 1062 -47.65 -3.52 23.89
CA ASN A 1062 -47.40 -3.67 25.32
C ASN A 1062 -45.91 -3.64 25.71
N THR A 1063 -45.00 -3.38 24.77
CA THR A 1063 -43.56 -3.19 25.01
C THR A 1063 -43.04 -1.91 24.36
N LEU A 1064 -41.88 -1.43 24.83
CA LEU A 1064 -41.10 -0.41 24.14
C LEU A 1064 -40.27 -1.11 23.07
N THR A 1065 -40.67 -0.94 21.82
CA THR A 1065 -39.99 -1.57 20.69
C THR A 1065 -38.88 -0.69 20.14
N VAL A 1066 -37.80 -1.32 19.69
CA VAL A 1066 -36.82 -0.67 18.83
C VAL A 1066 -37.31 -0.78 17.38
N PRO A 1067 -37.61 0.35 16.72
CA PRO A 1067 -37.93 0.34 15.31
C PRO A 1067 -36.63 0.22 14.50
N VAL A 1068 -36.63 -0.71 13.56
CA VAL A 1068 -35.66 -0.74 12.46
C VAL A 1068 -36.41 -0.33 11.21
N GLN A 1069 -35.98 0.79 10.62
CA GLN A 1069 -36.51 1.28 9.36
C GLN A 1069 -35.45 1.09 8.28
N CYS A 1070 -35.83 0.41 7.22
CA CYS A 1070 -35.00 0.12 6.07
C CYS A 1070 -35.65 0.68 4.82
N THR A 1071 -34.88 1.42 4.04
CA THR A 1071 -35.22 1.74 2.66
C THR A 1071 -34.55 0.70 1.77
N VAL A 1072 -35.37 -0.09 1.09
CA VAL A 1072 -34.95 -1.26 0.32
C VAL A 1072 -35.14 -0.99 -1.17
N ASN A 1073 -34.04 -1.13 -1.92
CA ASN A 1073 -34.05 -1.07 -3.37
C ASN A 1073 -33.78 -2.46 -3.93
N LEU A 1074 -34.78 -3.02 -4.61
CA LEU A 1074 -34.78 -4.40 -5.09
C LEU A 1074 -34.76 -4.45 -6.63
N PRO A 1075 -33.63 -4.82 -7.23
CA PRO A 1075 -33.59 -5.12 -8.66
C PRO A 1075 -34.56 -6.25 -9.03
N SER A 1076 -34.95 -6.31 -10.29
CA SER A 1076 -35.81 -7.37 -10.83
C SER A 1076 -35.23 -8.75 -10.56
N TYR A 1077 -36.07 -9.70 -10.14
CA TYR A 1077 -35.69 -11.09 -9.86
C TYR A 1077 -34.61 -11.28 -8.78
N ARG A 1078 -34.40 -10.29 -7.91
CA ARG A 1078 -33.44 -10.35 -6.79
C ARG A 1078 -34.15 -10.38 -5.45
N ASP A 1079 -33.43 -10.86 -4.45
CA ASP A 1079 -33.83 -10.87 -3.07
C ASP A 1079 -32.84 -10.11 -2.18
N VAL A 1080 -33.31 -9.71 -1.02
CA VAL A 1080 -32.52 -9.07 0.05
C VAL A 1080 -32.93 -9.67 1.38
N SER A 1081 -31.94 -10.03 2.21
CA SER A 1081 -32.17 -10.45 3.58
C SER A 1081 -31.71 -9.39 4.58
N VAL A 1082 -32.54 -9.14 5.60
CA VAL A 1082 -32.20 -8.34 6.78
C VAL A 1082 -32.07 -9.28 7.96
N ARG A 1083 -30.88 -9.33 8.54
CA ARG A 1083 -30.51 -10.24 9.64
C ARG A 1083 -30.23 -9.44 10.91
N ILE A 1084 -30.82 -9.89 12.01
CA ILE A 1084 -30.73 -9.22 13.31
C ILE A 1084 -30.31 -10.25 14.35
N GLY A 1085 -29.07 -10.13 14.81
CA GLY A 1085 -28.46 -11.00 15.79
C GLY A 1085 -28.33 -10.32 17.15
N GLY A 1086 -28.58 -11.06 18.22
CA GLY A 1086 -28.48 -10.52 19.57
C GLY A 1086 -28.49 -11.61 20.62
N SER A 1087 -28.64 -11.21 21.88
CA SER A 1087 -28.72 -12.12 23.01
C SER A 1087 -29.90 -11.77 23.91
N LEU A 1088 -30.60 -12.78 24.42
CA LEU A 1088 -31.68 -12.62 25.40
C LEU A 1088 -31.08 -12.35 26.79
N ARG A 1089 -31.55 -11.30 27.47
CA ARG A 1089 -31.08 -10.92 28.81
C ARG A 1089 -31.83 -11.71 29.89
N THR A 1090 -31.21 -12.80 30.34
CA THR A 1090 -31.80 -13.70 31.35
C THR A 1090 -31.86 -13.04 32.72
N ASP A 1091 -30.87 -12.23 33.08
CA ASP A 1091 -30.81 -11.45 34.32
C ASP A 1091 -32.03 -10.54 34.52
N SER A 1092 -32.48 -9.86 33.46
CA SER A 1092 -33.65 -8.96 33.51
C SER A 1092 -34.96 -9.72 33.70
N LEU A 1093 -35.08 -10.93 33.14
CA LEU A 1093 -36.23 -11.82 33.35
C LEU A 1093 -36.29 -12.40 34.77
N HIS A 1094 -35.14 -12.66 35.40
CA HIS A 1094 -35.07 -13.14 36.79
C HIS A 1094 -35.25 -12.01 37.81
N ALA A 1095 -34.70 -10.81 37.57
CA ALA A 1095 -34.78 -9.65 38.46
C ALA A 1095 -36.23 -9.16 38.66
N GLN A 1096 -37.09 -9.30 37.65
CA GLN A 1096 -38.53 -9.00 37.73
C GLN A 1096 -39.31 -9.85 38.76
N ALA A 1097 -38.74 -10.95 39.26
CA ALA A 1097 -39.39 -11.80 40.26
C ALA A 1097 -39.22 -11.36 41.72
N SER A 1098 -38.20 -10.56 42.04
CA SER A 1098 -37.81 -10.26 43.42
C SER A 1098 -38.39 -8.93 43.93
N VAL A 1099 -39.49 -9.00 44.68
CA VAL A 1099 -39.88 -7.95 45.63
C VAL A 1099 -40.47 -8.58 46.89
N ARG A 1100 -39.70 -8.55 47.97
CA ARG A 1100 -40.14 -8.05 49.29
C ARG A 1100 -38.91 -7.61 50.08
N LYS A 1101 -38.71 -6.29 50.17
CA LYS A 1101 -37.87 -5.67 51.20
C LYS A 1101 -38.59 -5.88 52.54
N THR A 1102 -38.11 -6.82 53.34
CA THR A 1102 -38.15 -6.77 54.81
C THR A 1102 -37.33 -7.95 55.32
N GLU A 1103 -36.28 -7.63 56.08
CA GLU A 1103 -35.48 -8.51 56.93
C GLU A 1103 -34.55 -9.51 56.23
N THR A 1104 -33.38 -9.67 56.84
CA THR A 1104 -32.19 -10.42 56.40
C THR A 1104 -32.52 -11.76 55.73
N CYS A 1105 -32.29 -11.87 54.42
CA CYS A 1105 -32.40 -13.12 53.68
C CYS A 1105 -31.06 -13.44 53.00
N PHE A 1106 -30.25 -14.27 53.66
CA PHE A 1106 -29.22 -15.09 53.02
C PHE A 1106 -29.95 -16.20 52.25
N SER A 1107 -30.23 -15.97 50.95
CA SER A 1107 -30.82 -16.89 49.94
C SER A 1107 -32.06 -16.31 49.23
N CYS A 1108 -31.86 -15.24 48.45
CA CYS A 1108 -32.88 -14.78 47.50
C CYS A 1108 -32.83 -15.64 46.21
N HIS A 1109 -33.58 -16.74 46.16
CA HIS A 1109 -33.81 -17.48 44.91
C HIS A 1109 -34.76 -16.67 44.00
N GLY A 1110 -34.27 -16.23 42.83
CA GLY A 1110 -35.07 -15.53 41.82
C GLY A 1110 -35.96 -16.51 41.04
N GLN A 1111 -37.23 -16.65 41.39
CA GLN A 1111 -38.15 -17.57 40.71
C GLN A 1111 -38.90 -16.92 39.54
N LEU A 1112 -38.72 -17.40 38.31
CA LEU A 1112 -39.53 -17.00 37.14
C LEU A 1112 -41.04 -17.25 37.41
N LYS A 1113 -41.86 -16.19 37.26
CA LYS A 1113 -43.31 -16.16 37.58
C LYS A 1113 -44.26 -16.46 36.41
N PHE A 1114 -43.73 -16.77 35.22
CA PHE A 1114 -44.52 -17.15 34.03
C PHE A 1114 -44.21 -18.60 33.60
N LYS A 1115 -45.19 -19.28 32.97
CA LYS A 1115 -45.01 -20.64 32.41
C LYS A 1115 -44.42 -20.60 30.99
N THR A 1116 -44.96 -19.71 30.17
CA THR A 1116 -44.55 -19.46 28.77
C THR A 1116 -44.73 -17.98 28.45
N LEU A 1117 -43.79 -17.38 27.73
CA LEU A 1117 -43.80 -15.98 27.31
C LEU A 1117 -43.40 -15.89 25.83
N GLU A 1118 -44.27 -15.32 25.00
CA GLU A 1118 -44.01 -15.13 23.56
C GLU A 1118 -43.56 -13.70 23.27
N LEU A 1119 -42.37 -13.54 22.68
CA LEU A 1119 -41.89 -12.27 22.13
C LEU A 1119 -42.24 -12.20 20.64
N VAL A 1120 -43.03 -11.19 20.25
CA VAL A 1120 -43.48 -11.03 18.86
C VAL A 1120 -42.84 -9.83 18.21
N THR A 1121 -41.98 -10.11 17.24
CA THR A 1121 -41.40 -9.12 16.33
C THR A 1121 -42.28 -9.01 15.08
N THR A 1122 -42.71 -7.79 14.77
CA THR A 1122 -43.57 -7.47 13.62
C THR A 1122 -42.76 -6.79 12.53
N ALA A 1123 -42.86 -7.28 11.29
CA ALA A 1123 -42.29 -6.61 10.12
C ALA A 1123 -43.37 -6.33 9.07
N SER A 1124 -43.38 -5.14 8.49
CA SER A 1124 -44.32 -4.73 7.44
C SER A 1124 -43.60 -4.00 6.31
N VAL A 1125 -44.12 -4.16 5.09
CA VAL A 1125 -43.60 -3.52 3.89
C VAL A 1125 -44.65 -2.57 3.32
N GLU A 1126 -44.22 -1.38 2.90
CA GLU A 1126 -45.08 -0.38 2.26
C GLU A 1126 -44.33 0.43 1.19
N LEU A 1127 -45.07 0.92 0.20
CA LEU A 1127 -44.59 1.87 -0.80
C LEU A 1127 -45.24 3.23 -0.56
N ASN A 1128 -44.51 4.30 -0.86
CA ASN A 1128 -45.04 5.66 -0.77
C ASN A 1128 -46.22 5.83 -1.75
N PRO A 1129 -47.37 6.41 -1.35
CA PRO A 1129 -48.50 6.67 -2.25
C PRO A 1129 -48.17 7.49 -3.50
N SER A 1130 -47.14 8.34 -3.43
CA SER A 1130 -46.65 9.13 -4.57
C SER A 1130 -45.75 8.34 -5.53
N SER A 1131 -45.39 7.09 -5.19
CA SER A 1131 -44.55 6.23 -6.03
C SER A 1131 -45.24 5.93 -7.36
N PRO A 1132 -44.49 5.81 -8.47
CA PRO A 1132 -45.01 5.26 -9.71
C PRO A 1132 -45.39 3.79 -9.58
N MET A 1133 -44.97 3.11 -8.50
CA MET A 1133 -45.30 1.73 -8.21
C MET A 1133 -46.41 1.60 -7.18
N PHE A 1134 -47.21 0.53 -7.30
CA PHE A 1134 -48.19 0.16 -6.29
C PHE A 1134 -48.10 -1.34 -5.97
N LEU A 1135 -48.41 -1.67 -4.70
CA LEU A 1135 -48.52 -3.05 -4.25
C LEU A 1135 -49.94 -3.58 -4.54
N PRO A 1136 -50.07 -4.85 -5.00
CA PRO A 1136 -51.37 -5.51 -5.10
C PRO A 1136 -52.09 -5.63 -3.74
N GLU A 1137 -51.32 -5.87 -2.67
CA GLU A 1137 -51.77 -5.92 -1.27
C GLU A 1137 -51.45 -4.61 -0.54
N GLU A 1138 -52.38 -4.11 0.28
CA GLU A 1138 -52.27 -2.79 0.94
C GLU A 1138 -51.07 -2.66 1.90
N ARG A 1139 -50.79 -3.70 2.69
CA ARG A 1139 -49.64 -3.73 3.61
C ARG A 1139 -49.27 -5.16 4.00
N PRO A 1140 -48.33 -5.81 3.29
CA PRO A 1140 -47.86 -7.15 3.66
C PRO A 1140 -47.17 -7.16 5.04
N VAL A 1141 -47.65 -8.00 5.98
CA VAL A 1141 -47.10 -8.12 7.34
C VAL A 1141 -46.60 -9.54 7.63
N ARG A 1142 -45.48 -9.67 8.34
CA ARG A 1142 -44.89 -10.93 8.82
C ARG A 1142 -44.53 -10.85 10.31
N HIS A 1143 -44.75 -11.94 11.04
CA HIS A 1143 -44.55 -12.02 12.49
C HIS A 1143 -43.54 -13.10 12.88
N ILE A 1144 -42.46 -12.76 13.58
CA ILE A 1144 -41.59 -13.74 14.26
C ILE A 1144 -42.05 -13.88 15.71
N ILE A 1145 -42.24 -15.11 16.18
CA ILE A 1145 -42.71 -15.42 17.55
C ILE A 1145 -41.64 -16.27 18.22
N LEU A 1146 -40.94 -15.70 19.20
CA LEU A 1146 -39.92 -16.36 20.00
C LEU A 1146 -40.52 -16.78 21.34
N GLU A 1147 -40.57 -18.09 21.62
CA GLU A 1147 -41.17 -18.64 22.84
C GLU A 1147 -40.13 -18.81 23.95
N ILE A 1148 -40.41 -18.33 25.16
CA ILE A 1148 -39.58 -18.52 26.36
C ILE A 1148 -40.37 -19.34 27.37
N ARG A 1149 -39.88 -20.52 27.77
CA ARG A 1149 -40.55 -21.44 28.69
C ARG A 1149 -39.73 -21.65 29.96
N LYS A 1150 -40.41 -21.88 31.07
CA LYS A 1150 -39.81 -22.30 32.34
C LYS A 1150 -39.60 -23.82 32.34
N GLU A 1151 -38.39 -24.27 32.71
CA GLU A 1151 -38.06 -25.69 32.87
C GLU A 1151 -38.82 -26.28 34.09
N GLU A 1152 -39.53 -27.40 33.91
CA GLU A 1152 -40.28 -28.06 34.99
C GLU A 1152 -39.35 -29.02 35.78
N ASP A 1153 -39.24 -28.79 37.09
CA ASP A 1153 -38.36 -29.54 38.01
C ASP A 1153 -39.02 -30.90 38.37
N TYR A 1154 -38.59 -32.01 37.77
CA TYR A 1154 -39.09 -33.35 38.12
C TYR A 1154 -38.40 -33.87 39.40
N ARG A 1155 -38.90 -33.51 40.58
CA ARG A 1155 -38.51 -34.17 41.84
C ARG A 1155 -39.46 -35.32 42.18
N VAL A 1156 -38.95 -36.55 42.12
CA VAL A 1156 -39.67 -37.76 42.57
C VAL A 1156 -39.90 -37.69 44.09
N SER A 1157 -41.14 -37.87 44.54
CA SER A 1157 -41.54 -37.77 45.94
C SER A 1157 -40.82 -38.81 46.82
N ILE A 1158 -40.28 -38.37 47.97
CA ILE A 1158 -39.58 -39.23 48.95
C ILE A 1158 -40.44 -40.43 49.40
N TRP A 1159 -41.78 -40.28 49.38
CA TRP A 1159 -42.71 -41.37 49.69
C TRP A 1159 -42.63 -42.54 48.71
N ILE A 1160 -42.32 -42.28 47.44
CA ILE A 1160 -42.13 -43.32 46.42
C ILE A 1160 -40.82 -44.07 46.67
N ILE A 1161 -39.78 -43.37 47.16
CA ILE A 1161 -38.49 -43.97 47.53
C ILE A 1161 -38.65 -44.85 48.78
N ILE A 1162 -39.35 -44.37 49.81
CA ILE A 1162 -39.64 -45.13 51.03
C ILE A 1162 -40.54 -46.34 50.74
N GLY A 1163 -41.56 -46.19 49.89
CA GLY A 1163 -42.42 -47.29 49.48
C GLY A 1163 -41.66 -48.37 48.69
N SER A 1164 -40.74 -47.96 47.81
CA SER A 1164 -39.94 -48.88 47.00
C SER A 1164 -38.88 -49.62 47.84
N THR A 1165 -38.29 -48.99 48.86
CA THR A 1165 -37.32 -49.66 49.75
C THR A 1165 -38.00 -50.65 50.70
N LEU A 1166 -39.17 -50.31 51.26
CA LEU A 1166 -39.97 -51.25 52.06
C LEU A 1166 -40.46 -52.45 51.22
N GLY A 1167 -40.94 -52.20 50.00
CA GLY A 1167 -41.33 -53.27 49.07
C GLY A 1167 -40.15 -54.18 48.68
N GLY A 1168 -38.98 -53.58 48.41
CA GLY A 1168 -37.76 -54.31 48.09
C GLY A 1168 -37.25 -55.20 49.22
N LEU A 1169 -37.27 -54.72 50.47
CA LEU A 1169 -36.88 -55.51 51.65
C LEU A 1169 -37.84 -56.67 51.92
N LEU A 1170 -39.13 -56.46 51.69
CA LEU A 1170 -40.14 -57.52 51.86
C LEU A 1170 -39.97 -58.62 50.79
N LEU A 1171 -39.67 -58.24 49.54
CA LEU A 1171 -39.35 -59.18 48.46
C LEU A 1171 -38.07 -59.98 48.77
N LEU A 1172 -37.03 -59.31 49.29
CA LEU A 1172 -35.76 -59.94 49.67
C LEU A 1172 -35.95 -60.98 50.78
N SER A 1173 -36.76 -60.68 51.80
CA SER A 1173 -37.01 -61.63 52.88
C SER A 1173 -37.77 -62.88 52.41
N LEU A 1174 -38.75 -62.70 51.51
CA LEU A 1174 -39.46 -63.81 50.85
C LEU A 1174 -38.53 -64.66 50.00
N LEU A 1175 -37.60 -64.04 49.26
CA LEU A 1175 -36.57 -64.74 48.48
C LEU A 1175 -35.60 -65.53 49.35
N ILE A 1176 -35.14 -64.97 50.47
CA ILE A 1176 -34.26 -65.68 51.42
C ILE A 1176 -34.99 -66.89 52.03
N LEU A 1177 -36.27 -66.73 52.40
CA LEU A 1177 -37.10 -67.85 52.89
C LEU A 1177 -37.28 -68.94 51.82
N ALA A 1178 -37.52 -68.55 50.57
CA ALA A 1178 -37.63 -69.49 49.45
C ALA A 1178 -36.30 -70.23 49.20
N LEU A 1179 -35.17 -69.52 49.20
CA LEU A 1179 -33.83 -70.09 49.00
C LEU A 1179 -33.39 -70.99 50.16
N TRP A 1180 -33.79 -70.67 51.40
CA TRP A 1180 -33.58 -71.54 52.56
C TRP A 1180 -34.40 -72.82 52.47
N LYS A 1181 -35.67 -72.73 52.05
CA LYS A 1181 -36.55 -73.90 51.87
C LYS A 1181 -36.14 -74.79 50.68
N LEU A 1182 -35.44 -74.22 49.69
CA LEU A 1182 -34.86 -74.92 48.55
C LEU A 1182 -33.45 -75.49 48.82
N GLY A 1183 -32.96 -75.43 50.07
CA GLY A 1183 -31.74 -76.13 50.49
C GLY A 1183 -30.42 -75.48 50.04
N PHE A 1184 -30.43 -74.21 49.62
CA PHE A 1184 -29.26 -73.53 49.04
C PHE A 1184 -28.13 -73.25 50.06
N PHE A 1185 -28.40 -73.31 51.37
CA PHE A 1185 -27.46 -72.96 52.44
C PHE A 1185 -26.84 -74.15 53.19
N GLN A 1186 -26.93 -75.38 52.66
CA GLN A 1186 -26.21 -76.53 53.23
C GLN A 1186 -25.08 -76.98 52.33
N ARG A 1187 -23.82 -76.68 52.72
CA ARG A 1187 -22.66 -77.38 52.18
C ARG A 1187 -21.61 -77.62 53.25
N GLN A 1188 -21.29 -78.90 53.48
CA GLN A 1188 -20.17 -79.39 54.28
C GLN A 1188 -18.83 -79.09 53.58
N LYS A 1189 -17.85 -78.56 54.32
CA LYS A 1189 -16.44 -78.89 54.10
C LYS A 1189 -15.60 -78.79 55.38
N ARG A 1190 -14.74 -79.79 55.52
CA ARG A 1190 -13.75 -80.12 56.56
C ARG A 1190 -12.58 -79.12 56.60
N HIS A 1191 -12.06 -78.92 57.82
CA HIS A 1191 -10.70 -78.55 58.29
C HIS A 1191 -9.55 -78.85 57.29
N GLU A 1192 -8.39 -78.18 57.25
CA GLU A 1192 -7.57 -77.55 58.30
C GLU A 1192 -6.36 -76.81 57.67
N GLU A 1193 -6.00 -75.65 58.24
CA GLU A 1193 -4.62 -75.23 58.66
C GLU A 1193 -3.52 -74.87 57.61
N THR A 1194 -3.11 -73.58 57.53
CA THR A 1194 -1.92 -72.87 58.12
C THR A 1194 -0.62 -73.10 57.32
N GLU A 1195 0.38 -72.20 57.15
CA GLU A 1195 0.75 -70.85 57.62
C GLU A 1195 2.00 -70.36 56.83
N ASN A 1196 2.19 -69.03 56.71
CA ASN A 1196 3.43 -68.21 56.82
C ASN A 1196 4.67 -68.49 55.90
N GLU A 1197 5.57 -67.58 55.51
CA GLU A 1197 5.95 -66.18 55.83
C GLU A 1197 7.05 -65.70 54.83
N ALA A 1198 7.29 -64.38 54.65
CA ALA A 1198 8.64 -63.70 54.67
C ALA A 1198 8.76 -62.35 53.88
N ASN A 1199 9.01 -61.27 54.64
CA ASN A 1199 10.03 -60.19 54.55
C ASN A 1199 10.43 -59.41 53.26
N GLY A 1200 10.64 -58.09 53.45
CA GLY A 1200 11.73 -57.32 52.81
C GLY A 1200 11.44 -55.84 52.44
N LYS A 1201 12.11 -54.87 53.10
CA LYS A 1201 12.06 -53.39 52.91
C LYS A 1201 12.79 -52.90 51.64
N MET A 1202 12.44 -51.72 51.08
CA MET A 1202 13.16 -50.41 51.19
C MET A 1202 12.77 -49.37 50.11
N MET A 1203 13.09 -48.10 50.39
CA MET A 1203 13.00 -46.87 49.57
C MET A 1203 13.66 -46.95 48.18
N GLU A 1204 13.14 -46.21 47.19
CA GLU A 1204 13.83 -45.16 46.40
C GLU A 1204 12.89 -44.51 45.36
N GLU A 1205 13.30 -43.35 44.85
CA GLU A 1205 12.66 -42.44 43.89
C GLU A 1205 12.20 -43.08 42.55
N ARG A 1206 11.06 -42.62 42.03
CA ARG A 1206 10.94 -41.89 40.74
C ARG A 1206 9.51 -41.48 40.44
#